data_AF-N8ZJF3-F1
#
_entry.id   AF-N8ZJF3-F1
#
_cell.length_a   1.000
_cell.length_b   1.000
_cell.length_c   1.000
_cell.angle_alpha   90.00
_cell.angle_beta   90.00
_cell.angle_gamma   90.00
#
_symmetry.space_group_name_H-M   'P 1'
#
loop_
_entity.id
_entity.type
_entity.pdbx_description
1 polymer ?
#
loop_
_entity_poly.entity_id
_entity_poly.type
_entity_poly.pdbx_seq_one_letter_code
_entity_poly.pdbx_strand_id
1 'polypeptide(L)'
;MDVDQYDSYHTYWLAVDNFDEDNKKKIQIFECLNTLNTNGSTHYSPIFSAYVDSPPELALNITNINSILFIYSNDPYTFLGHLRSNHIVNLSNVYFSNGLASILIINEPREIVEKILEIENINIIEFWELDDNQFLLNQETIKVTKPNLEKIPQVQFDLNQMNTLASYVEQINSSLQTLYRNYSQYIPSEINGLYVIENYVGLVCDQILKCKDLLKSVQLIDTDGTSDQDERALSISEKISLIKKKNSYESHIIEISASLSYAITQGTSGISPIIQNKSPFPHHSLLGVGGAVRALIAYVRHIERAMCSADPKMVINESYSQTLFPDLEILPYKPDTLVFPNITNAQQSNRSTKFDSCNPRPIKKPFPLITHFSLRHGFKESIFTVTAASESLNLEVKPQWTISTLSHEVMHSRVRHIFNTLMTIDFSSYEENKRVEAEARELASHYEVYIQWIRSQKTNNDSTKLRLRNVIYNYCLMCEMSEQTGKAGALKLGASRDISKIFGNNNIENGKTLRNFYIKHQMKAIELLVHFHDYYFIYQNNSELYFRSIIISWSKVAAPYSNPSYYLIRCLATAALGTSEDPQVAFQIAVDKIYEAIKAIKEADYQLPLVEVFESYLDMFLSQIDSDKNKSIDHTKSKRIFINEFECAYWFIDIFSNYFSSIKTLNHLQNSDVDNDSLTRTDIYGNGEFINPITLCLSSLNRSLNDTSELINQRWLSAWNFLVISGQLEKINGS
;
A
#
# COMPACT_ATOMS: atom_id res chain seq x y z
N MET A 1 12.36 7.90 -26.78
CA MET A 1 10.93 7.69 -26.50
C MET A 1 10.23 8.80 -27.26
N ASP A 2 9.84 8.51 -28.50
CA ASP A 2 9.01 9.41 -29.28
C ASP A 2 7.65 9.47 -28.57
N VAL A 3 7.37 10.60 -27.93
CA VAL A 3 6.07 10.88 -27.33
C VAL A 3 5.24 11.48 -28.46
N ASP A 4 4.23 10.73 -28.90
CA ASP A 4 3.44 10.99 -30.09
C ASP A 4 2.83 12.40 -30.17
N GLN A 5 2.68 12.85 -31.41
CA GLN A 5 2.49 14.22 -31.91
C GLN A 5 1.11 14.88 -31.66
N TYR A 6 0.26 14.41 -30.74
CA TYR A 6 -1.10 14.94 -30.58
C TYR A 6 -1.52 15.11 -29.11
N ASP A 7 -0.73 15.85 -28.32
CA ASP A 7 -1.14 16.37 -27.01
C ASP A 7 -1.87 17.71 -27.22
N SER A 8 -3.20 17.70 -27.36
CA SER A 8 -3.99 18.95 -27.39
C SER A 8 -5.34 18.79 -26.73
N TYR A 9 -5.71 19.83 -25.97
CA TYR A 9 -6.99 20.09 -25.30
C TYR A 9 -7.06 19.63 -23.83
N HIS A 10 -6.88 20.59 -22.91
CA HIS A 10 -7.24 20.60 -21.47
C HIS A 10 -6.16 20.39 -20.38
N THR A 11 -4.89 20.12 -20.72
CA THR A 11 -3.78 20.23 -19.76
C THR A 11 -2.91 21.42 -20.12
N TYR A 12 -2.80 22.37 -19.20
CA TYR A 12 -1.87 23.49 -19.35
C TYR A 12 -0.67 23.26 -18.43
N TRP A 13 0.43 23.91 -18.75
CA TRP A 13 1.65 23.81 -17.96
C TRP A 13 2.12 25.18 -17.54
N LEU A 14 2.08 25.43 -16.23
CA LEU A 14 2.64 26.64 -15.64
C LEU A 14 4.14 26.46 -15.50
N ALA A 15 4.93 27.26 -16.20
CA ALA A 15 6.38 27.22 -16.18
C ALA A 15 6.98 28.56 -15.82
N VAL A 16 8.20 28.53 -15.31
CA VAL A 16 8.97 29.72 -15.00
C VAL A 16 10.36 29.54 -15.53
N ASP A 17 10.76 30.48 -16.38
CA ASP A 17 12.11 30.51 -16.92
C ASP A 17 13.10 31.08 -15.89
N ASN A 18 14.37 30.73 -16.07
CA ASN A 18 15.45 31.15 -15.18
C ASN A 18 15.50 32.68 -15.01
N PHE A 19 16.06 33.12 -13.87
CA PHE A 19 16.29 34.53 -13.58
C PHE A 19 16.97 35.21 -14.77
N ASP A 20 16.32 36.24 -15.30
CA ASP A 20 17.00 37.20 -16.18
C ASP A 20 18.07 37.96 -15.38
N GLU A 21 18.97 38.69 -16.05
CA GLU A 21 20.05 39.48 -15.44
C GLU A 21 19.56 40.45 -14.34
N ASP A 22 18.25 40.77 -14.34
CA ASP A 22 17.55 41.65 -13.40
C ASP A 22 16.83 40.94 -12.22
N ASN A 23 17.10 39.65 -11.94
CA ASN A 23 16.38 38.85 -10.91
C ASN A 23 14.85 38.72 -11.15
N LYS A 24 14.38 38.91 -12.38
CA LYS A 24 12.96 38.74 -12.73
C LYS A 24 12.69 37.31 -13.17
N LYS A 25 11.55 36.77 -12.73
CA LYS A 25 11.06 35.44 -13.14
C LYS A 25 9.96 35.60 -14.16
N LYS A 26 10.14 35.05 -15.36
CA LYS A 26 9.09 35.04 -16.37
C LYS A 26 8.19 33.83 -16.15
N ILE A 27 6.91 34.07 -15.91
CA ILE A 27 5.90 33.01 -15.76
C ILE A 27 5.20 32.83 -17.10
N GLN A 28 5.07 31.61 -17.58
CA GLN A 28 4.40 31.30 -18.83
C GLN A 28 3.49 30.10 -18.67
N ILE A 29 2.39 30.10 -19.41
CA ILE A 29 1.52 28.94 -19.53
C ILE A 29 1.69 28.37 -20.94
N PHE A 30 1.91 27.07 -21.00
CA PHE A 30 2.05 26.32 -22.25
C PHE A 30 0.91 25.32 -22.40
N GLU A 31 0.39 25.21 -23.63
CA GLU A 31 -0.66 24.24 -23.96
C GLU A 31 -0.11 22.82 -24.21
N CYS A 32 1.18 22.71 -24.54
CA CYS A 32 1.80 21.44 -24.91
C CYS A 32 3.17 21.27 -24.24
N LEU A 33 3.41 20.05 -23.73
CA LEU A 33 4.67 19.67 -23.09
C LEU A 33 5.86 19.70 -24.07
N ASN A 34 5.63 19.45 -25.36
CA ASN A 34 6.67 19.51 -26.37
C ASN A 34 7.21 20.93 -26.53
N THR A 35 6.33 21.94 -26.46
CA THR A 35 6.70 23.36 -26.52
C THR A 35 7.56 23.78 -25.33
N LEU A 36 7.31 23.19 -24.15
CA LEU A 36 8.17 23.37 -22.97
C LEU A 36 9.57 22.78 -23.18
N ASN A 37 9.64 21.54 -23.67
CA ASN A 37 10.90 20.85 -23.90
C ASN A 37 11.77 21.58 -24.94
N THR A 38 11.15 22.14 -26.01
CA THR A 38 11.87 22.94 -27.01
C THR A 38 12.41 24.25 -26.45
N ASN A 39 11.77 24.82 -25.43
CA ASN A 39 12.21 26.05 -24.77
C ASN A 39 13.27 25.80 -23.68
N GLY A 40 13.61 24.54 -23.38
CA GLY A 40 14.59 24.20 -22.34
C GLY A 40 14.11 24.48 -20.92
N SER A 41 12.83 24.82 -20.74
CA SER A 41 12.22 25.10 -19.44
C SER A 41 12.13 23.78 -18.67
N THR A 42 13.00 23.60 -17.69
CA THR A 42 13.02 22.41 -16.82
C THR A 42 12.08 22.54 -15.62
N HIS A 43 11.42 23.69 -15.47
CA HIS A 43 10.77 24.15 -14.25
C HIS A 43 9.28 24.41 -14.51
N TYR A 44 8.43 23.38 -14.42
CA TYR A 44 7.00 23.47 -14.72
C TYR A 44 6.12 22.63 -13.79
N SER A 45 4.81 22.90 -13.80
CA SER A 45 3.79 22.07 -13.16
C SER A 45 2.50 22.03 -14.01
N PRO A 46 1.84 20.86 -14.11
CA PRO A 46 0.58 20.76 -14.82
C PRO A 46 -0.53 21.47 -14.05
N ILE A 47 -1.42 22.14 -14.78
CA ILE A 47 -2.65 22.74 -14.27
C ILE A 47 -3.84 22.32 -15.15
N PHE A 48 -5.00 22.14 -14.52
CA PHE A 48 -6.21 21.62 -15.15
C PHE A 48 -7.38 22.53 -14.84
N SER A 49 -8.25 22.82 -15.82
CA SER A 49 -9.43 23.65 -15.56
C SER A 49 -10.35 22.99 -14.54
N ALA A 50 -10.88 23.77 -13.59
CA ALA A 50 -11.73 23.23 -12.54
C ALA A 50 -13.16 22.96 -13.01
N TYR A 51 -13.66 23.79 -13.92
CA TYR A 51 -15.02 23.75 -14.44
C TYR A 51 -14.98 23.53 -15.94
N VAL A 52 -15.44 22.37 -16.38
CA VAL A 52 -15.65 22.06 -17.79
C VAL A 52 -17.15 22.17 -18.02
N ASP A 53 -17.62 23.37 -18.39
CA ASP A 53 -18.90 23.46 -19.10
C ASP A 53 -18.62 22.94 -20.52
N SER A 54 -19.53 22.13 -21.10
CA SER A 54 -19.55 21.56 -22.48
C SER A 54 -18.42 22.00 -23.43
N PRO A 55 -17.80 21.08 -24.19
CA PRO A 55 -16.41 21.19 -24.68
C PRO A 55 -16.06 22.62 -25.08
N PRO A 56 -15.19 23.31 -24.32
CA PRO A 56 -15.03 24.74 -24.51
C PRO A 56 -14.29 24.98 -25.83
N GLU A 57 -15.01 25.53 -26.81
CA GLU A 57 -14.44 26.16 -28.00
C GLU A 57 -13.63 27.44 -27.68
N LEU A 58 -13.48 27.80 -26.40
CA LEU A 58 -12.77 28.99 -25.97
C LEU A 58 -11.40 28.62 -25.43
N ALA A 59 -10.40 28.70 -26.31
CA ALA A 59 -9.00 28.80 -25.92
C ALA A 59 -8.85 29.89 -24.85
N LEU A 60 -8.09 29.62 -23.79
CA LEU A 60 -7.62 30.68 -22.90
C LEU A 60 -7.00 31.80 -23.76
N ASN A 61 -7.22 33.06 -23.40
CA ASN A 61 -6.31 34.13 -23.84
C ASN A 61 -4.99 33.98 -23.05
N ILE A 62 -4.17 32.98 -23.40
CA ILE A 62 -2.95 32.55 -22.68
C ILE A 62 -1.81 33.59 -22.77
N THR A 63 -1.95 34.61 -23.61
CA THR A 63 -0.82 35.50 -23.92
C THR A 63 -0.44 36.43 -22.77
N ASN A 64 -1.40 36.84 -21.91
CA ASN A 64 -1.14 37.76 -20.79
C ASN A 64 -1.73 37.23 -19.48
N ILE A 65 -0.84 36.83 -18.56
CA ILE A 65 -1.12 36.47 -17.18
C ILE A 65 -0.76 37.68 -16.31
N ASN A 66 -1.76 38.27 -15.67
CA ASN A 66 -1.60 39.47 -14.85
C ASN A 66 -1.58 39.14 -13.35
N SER A 67 -2.16 38.01 -12.96
CA SER A 67 -2.18 37.58 -11.57
C SER A 67 -2.37 36.08 -11.43
N ILE A 68 -1.86 35.52 -10.33
CA ILE A 68 -2.08 34.13 -9.93
C ILE A 68 -2.35 34.07 -8.43
N LEU A 69 -3.45 33.44 -8.07
CA LEU A 69 -3.86 33.19 -6.69
C LEU A 69 -3.74 31.69 -6.40
N PHE A 70 -2.98 31.34 -5.37
CA PHE A 70 -2.77 29.97 -4.90
C PHE A 70 -3.55 29.75 -3.60
N ILE A 71 -4.42 28.73 -3.56
CA ILE A 71 -5.31 28.47 -2.43
C ILE A 71 -5.12 27.04 -1.91
N TYR A 72 -4.69 26.95 -0.64
CA TYR A 72 -4.52 25.68 0.08
C TYR A 72 -5.72 25.45 0.99
N SER A 73 -6.73 24.75 0.47
CA SER A 73 -7.94 24.37 1.21
C SER A 73 -7.79 22.99 1.84
N ASN A 74 -8.33 22.82 3.06
CA ASN A 74 -8.53 21.49 3.66
C ASN A 74 -9.65 20.71 2.94
N ASP A 75 -10.60 21.44 2.37
CA ASP A 75 -11.77 20.92 1.68
C ASP A 75 -11.94 21.64 0.32
N PRO A 76 -11.13 21.26 -0.69
CA PRO A 76 -11.17 21.89 -2.00
C PRO A 76 -12.53 21.69 -2.67
N TYR A 77 -13.14 20.51 -2.50
CA TYR A 77 -14.41 20.16 -3.12
C TYR A 77 -15.56 21.08 -2.71
N THR A 78 -15.75 21.29 -1.40
CA THR A 78 -16.79 22.21 -0.90
C THR A 78 -16.48 23.65 -1.29
N PHE A 79 -15.19 24.03 -1.24
CA PHE A 79 -14.76 25.37 -1.62
C PHE A 79 -15.08 25.71 -3.09
N LEU A 80 -14.89 24.76 -4.00
CA LEU A 80 -15.30 24.93 -5.40
C LEU A 80 -16.80 25.14 -5.54
N GLY A 81 -17.61 24.33 -4.85
CA GLY A 81 -19.05 24.53 -4.82
C GLY A 81 -19.47 25.93 -4.39
N HIS A 82 -18.77 26.50 -3.39
CA HIS A 82 -18.96 27.89 -2.97
C HIS A 82 -18.55 28.91 -4.03
N LEU A 83 -17.41 28.72 -4.71
CA LEU A 83 -16.99 29.61 -5.81
C LEU A 83 -18.03 29.64 -6.94
N ARG A 84 -18.54 28.47 -7.33
CA ARG A 84 -19.58 28.31 -8.36
C ARG A 84 -20.89 28.98 -7.95
N SER A 85 -21.39 28.67 -6.76
CA SER A 85 -22.71 29.11 -6.30
C SER A 85 -22.79 30.62 -6.05
N ASN A 86 -21.69 31.22 -5.60
CA ASN A 86 -21.63 32.65 -5.25
C ASN A 86 -21.08 33.52 -6.38
N HIS A 87 -20.65 32.93 -7.50
CA HIS A 87 -20.05 33.64 -8.65
C HIS A 87 -18.94 34.63 -8.24
N ILE A 88 -18.08 34.21 -7.30
CA ILE A 88 -17.04 35.08 -6.70
C ILE A 88 -15.94 35.40 -7.72
N VAL A 89 -15.67 34.45 -8.62
CA VAL A 89 -14.63 34.50 -9.64
C VAL A 89 -15.19 34.03 -10.98
N ASN A 90 -14.53 34.35 -12.08
CA ASN A 90 -14.85 33.73 -13.35
C ASN A 90 -14.43 32.25 -13.31
N LEU A 91 -15.38 31.33 -13.51
CA LEU A 91 -15.10 29.89 -13.41
C LEU A 91 -14.12 29.39 -14.48
N SER A 92 -14.01 30.07 -15.62
CA SER A 92 -12.99 29.76 -16.65
C SER A 92 -11.57 30.05 -16.18
N ASN A 93 -11.41 30.80 -15.10
CA ASN A 93 -10.12 31.19 -14.53
C ASN A 93 -9.67 30.30 -13.36
N VAL A 94 -10.46 29.28 -13.01
CA VAL A 94 -10.19 28.39 -11.87
C VAL A 94 -9.55 27.10 -12.37
N TYR A 95 -8.46 26.70 -11.72
CA TYR A 95 -7.64 25.54 -12.07
C TYR A 95 -7.26 24.73 -10.83
N PHE A 96 -6.85 23.48 -11.02
CA PHE A 96 -6.17 22.65 -10.03
C PHE A 96 -4.76 22.32 -10.48
N SER A 97 -3.92 21.85 -9.57
CA SER A 97 -2.58 21.35 -9.90
C SER A 97 -2.16 20.21 -8.99
N ASN A 98 -1.32 19.32 -9.52
CA ASN A 98 -0.72 18.21 -8.78
C ASN A 98 0.50 18.66 -7.94
N GLY A 99 1.12 19.80 -8.29
CA GLY A 99 2.33 20.28 -7.63
C GLY A 99 2.11 21.45 -6.66
N LEU A 100 1.10 22.28 -6.93
CA LEU A 100 0.93 23.62 -6.35
C LEU A 100 0.08 23.64 -5.09
N ALA A 101 -0.80 24.63 -5.06
CA ALA A 101 -1.98 24.71 -4.25
C ALA A 101 -3.06 23.75 -4.74
N SER A 102 -3.95 23.40 -3.82
CA SER A 102 -5.16 22.63 -4.13
C SER A 102 -5.99 23.28 -5.22
N ILE A 103 -5.99 24.62 -5.30
CA ILE A 103 -6.75 25.41 -6.28
C ILE A 103 -5.91 26.62 -6.71
N LEU A 104 -5.97 26.95 -7.99
CA LEU A 104 -5.37 28.13 -8.60
C LEU A 104 -6.44 28.99 -9.25
N ILE A 105 -6.30 30.30 -9.16
CA ILE A 105 -7.16 31.25 -9.85
C ILE A 105 -6.27 32.25 -10.58
N ILE A 106 -6.50 32.42 -11.88
CA ILE A 106 -5.63 33.20 -12.76
C ILE A 106 -6.38 34.44 -13.27
N ASN A 107 -5.68 35.57 -13.45
CA ASN A 107 -6.24 36.79 -14.05
C ASN A 107 -7.43 37.39 -13.29
N GLU A 108 -7.44 37.25 -11.97
CA GLU A 108 -8.42 37.86 -11.09
C GLU A 108 -7.80 39.02 -10.28
N PRO A 109 -8.54 40.13 -10.05
CA PRO A 109 -8.05 41.27 -9.26
C PRO A 109 -7.80 40.91 -7.79
N ARG A 110 -6.89 41.63 -7.15
CA ARG A 110 -6.53 41.45 -5.73
C ARG A 110 -7.71 41.54 -4.77
N GLU A 111 -8.75 42.29 -5.11
CA GLU A 111 -9.98 42.45 -4.32
C GLU A 111 -10.69 41.12 -4.05
N ILE A 112 -10.52 40.13 -4.93
CA ILE A 112 -11.09 38.79 -4.76
C ILE A 112 -10.44 38.04 -3.59
N VAL A 113 -9.18 38.36 -3.24
CA VAL A 113 -8.50 37.73 -2.11
C VAL A 113 -9.28 37.98 -0.82
N GLU A 114 -9.78 39.20 -0.59
CA GLU A 114 -10.57 39.52 0.61
C GLU A 114 -11.91 38.77 0.63
N LYS A 115 -12.61 38.66 -0.50
CA LYS A 115 -13.86 37.89 -0.61
C LYS A 115 -13.64 36.40 -0.35
N ILE A 116 -12.55 35.85 -0.85
CA ILE A 116 -12.19 34.43 -0.65
C ILE A 116 -11.84 34.18 0.81
N LEU A 117 -11.18 35.13 1.48
CA LEU A 117 -10.82 35.01 2.90
C LEU A 117 -12.02 34.99 3.85
N GLU A 118 -13.20 35.43 3.40
CA GLU A 118 -14.45 35.30 4.18
C GLU A 118 -15.00 33.86 4.17
N ILE A 119 -14.50 33.00 3.28
CA ILE A 119 -14.93 31.60 3.17
C ILE A 119 -14.17 30.76 4.22
N GLU A 120 -14.92 29.99 5.01
CA GLU A 120 -14.35 29.07 5.99
C GLU A 120 -13.51 27.95 5.32
N ASN A 121 -12.56 27.35 6.07
CA ASN A 121 -11.70 26.22 5.67
C ASN A 121 -10.53 26.52 4.71
N ILE A 122 -10.17 27.79 4.53
CA ILE A 122 -8.92 28.16 3.88
C ILE A 122 -7.81 28.30 4.91
N ASN A 123 -6.71 27.58 4.70
CA ASN A 123 -5.57 27.67 5.61
C ASN A 123 -4.56 28.72 5.13
N ILE A 124 -4.24 28.69 3.84
CA ILE A 124 -3.18 29.50 3.26
C ILE A 124 -3.60 30.01 1.89
N ILE A 125 -3.31 31.29 1.66
CA ILE A 125 -3.42 31.95 0.36
C ILE A 125 -2.11 32.65 0.05
N GLU A 126 -1.63 32.48 -1.17
CA GLU A 126 -0.51 33.23 -1.74
C GLU A 126 -0.99 33.89 -3.04
N PHE A 127 -0.83 35.21 -3.15
CA PHE A 127 -1.22 35.97 -4.34
C PHE A 127 0.02 36.57 -5.01
N TRP A 128 0.13 36.36 -6.31
CA TRP A 128 1.17 36.90 -7.18
C TRP A 128 0.56 37.90 -8.16
N GLU A 129 1.12 39.10 -8.19
CA GLU A 129 0.86 40.12 -9.20
C GLU A 129 1.98 40.07 -10.24
N LEU A 130 1.61 40.09 -11.52
CA LEU A 130 2.53 39.93 -12.65
C LEU A 130 2.45 41.17 -13.56
N ASP A 131 3.61 41.65 -13.98
CA ASP A 131 3.76 42.74 -14.94
C ASP A 131 4.36 42.15 -16.24
N ASP A 132 3.61 42.17 -17.34
CA ASP A 132 4.00 41.52 -18.62
C ASP A 132 4.50 40.07 -18.45
N ASN A 133 3.74 39.25 -17.72
CA ASN A 133 4.12 37.87 -17.37
C ASN A 133 5.38 37.74 -16.50
N GLN A 134 5.92 38.85 -15.95
CA GLN A 134 7.08 38.84 -15.06
C GLN A 134 6.62 38.96 -13.61
N PHE A 135 7.06 38.02 -12.77
CA PHE A 135 6.84 38.07 -11.34
C PHE A 135 7.86 38.97 -10.65
N LEU A 136 7.35 39.95 -9.90
CA LEU A 136 8.15 40.81 -9.04
C LEU A 136 8.10 40.26 -7.60
N LEU A 137 9.25 39.77 -7.12
CA LEU A 137 9.38 39.07 -5.83
C LEU A 137 8.84 39.83 -4.60
N ASN A 138 8.66 41.14 -4.70
CA ASN A 138 8.24 42.03 -3.61
C ASN A 138 6.74 42.31 -3.57
N GLN A 139 5.93 41.71 -4.45
CA GLN A 139 4.47 41.92 -4.51
C GLN A 139 3.65 40.71 -4.00
N GLU A 140 4.29 39.71 -3.41
CA GLU A 140 3.58 38.57 -2.82
C GLU A 140 2.79 38.98 -1.58
N THR A 141 1.54 38.51 -1.48
CA THR A 141 0.78 38.56 -0.22
C THR A 141 0.51 37.15 0.25
N ILE A 142 1.03 36.83 1.44
CA ILE A 142 0.84 35.52 2.07
C ILE A 142 0.00 35.72 3.32
N LYS A 143 -1.14 35.04 3.39
CA LYS A 143 -1.96 35.00 4.61
C LYS A 143 -2.11 33.55 5.06
N VAL A 144 -1.70 33.30 6.30
CA VAL A 144 -1.71 31.99 6.93
C VAL A 144 -2.61 32.05 8.16
N THR A 145 -3.56 31.13 8.24
CA THR A 145 -4.34 30.90 9.45
C THR A 145 -3.39 30.36 10.52
N LYS A 146 -3.22 31.10 11.63
CA LYS A 146 -2.32 30.67 12.71
C LYS A 146 -2.85 29.37 13.32
N PRO A 147 -2.05 28.30 13.38
CA PRO A 147 -2.47 27.07 14.04
C PRO A 147 -2.64 27.31 15.54
N ASN A 148 -3.58 26.61 16.16
CA ASN A 148 -3.61 26.47 17.61
C ASN A 148 -2.34 25.72 18.03
N LEU A 149 -1.45 26.39 18.74
CA LEU A 149 -0.16 25.84 19.15
C LEU A 149 -0.37 24.80 20.26
N GLU A 150 -0.48 23.53 19.89
CA GLU A 150 -0.22 22.41 20.82
C GLU A 150 1.30 22.23 21.03
N LYS A 151 1.66 21.37 22.00
CA LYS A 151 3.06 21.06 22.32
C LYS A 151 3.72 20.37 21.12
N ILE A 152 4.76 20.98 20.55
CA ILE A 152 5.48 20.42 19.40
C ILE A 152 6.00 18.99 19.71
N PRO A 153 5.76 17.99 18.84
CA PRO A 153 6.26 16.63 19.04
C PRO A 153 7.78 16.62 19.10
N GLN A 154 8.32 16.05 20.16
CA GLN A 154 9.77 16.03 20.39
C GLN A 154 10.16 14.82 21.23
N VAL A 155 10.95 13.93 20.64
CA VAL A 155 11.54 12.79 21.34
C VAL A 155 12.48 13.32 22.42
N GLN A 156 12.05 13.19 23.68
CA GLN A 156 12.86 13.52 24.84
C GLN A 156 13.78 12.34 25.15
N PHE A 157 15.07 12.48 24.84
CA PHE A 157 16.04 11.41 25.03
C PHE A 157 17.45 11.94 25.31
N ASP A 158 18.21 11.26 26.17
CA ASP A 158 19.61 11.59 26.44
C ASP A 158 20.51 11.07 25.30
N LEU A 159 20.84 11.97 24.38
CA LEU A 159 21.64 11.68 23.18
C LEU A 159 23.05 11.16 23.50
N ASN A 160 23.60 11.48 24.68
CA ASN A 160 24.90 10.98 25.11
C ASN A 160 24.95 9.46 25.22
N GLN A 161 23.79 8.81 25.38
CA GLN A 161 23.69 7.36 25.52
C GLN A 161 23.60 6.64 24.14
N MET A 162 23.42 7.41 23.05
CA MET A 162 23.15 6.90 21.70
C MET A 162 24.35 6.86 20.75
N ASN A 163 25.49 7.50 21.08
CA ASN A 163 26.71 7.59 20.26
C ASN A 163 26.42 7.76 18.75
N THR A 164 26.43 6.66 17.98
CA THR A 164 26.27 6.64 16.51
C THR A 164 24.85 6.93 16.03
N LEU A 165 23.83 6.79 16.89
CA LEU A 165 22.43 7.04 16.53
C LEU A 165 21.93 8.42 16.95
N ALA A 166 22.73 9.18 17.70
CA ALA A 166 22.35 10.50 18.17
C ALA A 166 21.97 11.44 17.02
N SER A 167 22.75 11.45 15.94
CA SER A 167 22.49 12.24 14.74
C SER A 167 21.15 11.89 14.07
N TYR A 168 20.77 10.60 14.03
CA TYR A 168 19.48 10.19 13.48
C TYR A 168 18.32 10.63 14.36
N VAL A 169 18.45 10.58 15.69
CA VAL A 169 17.42 11.06 16.61
C VAL A 169 17.28 12.58 16.55
N GLU A 170 18.41 13.31 16.45
CA GLU A 170 18.41 14.76 16.19
C GLU A 170 17.72 15.10 14.87
N GLN A 171 18.03 14.35 13.81
CA GLN A 171 17.39 14.52 12.50
C GLN A 171 15.89 14.21 12.56
N ILE A 172 15.46 13.17 13.28
CA ILE A 172 14.04 12.88 13.52
C ILE A 172 13.39 14.04 14.25
N ASN A 173 13.99 14.57 15.33
CA ASN A 173 13.44 15.70 16.07
C ASN A 173 13.33 16.96 15.21
N SER A 174 14.38 17.30 14.45
CA SER A 174 14.33 18.41 13.48
C SER A 174 13.25 18.19 12.43
N SER A 175 13.07 16.94 12.00
CA SER A 175 12.07 16.59 11.01
C SER A 175 10.65 16.72 11.55
N LEU A 176 10.39 16.19 12.75
CA LEU A 176 9.09 16.30 13.43
C LEU A 176 8.73 17.76 13.69
N GLN A 177 9.67 18.61 14.09
CA GLN A 177 9.42 20.04 14.28
C GLN A 177 9.07 20.76 12.98
N THR A 178 9.82 20.48 11.90
CA THR A 178 9.56 21.06 10.58
C THR A 178 8.22 20.60 10.03
N LEU A 179 7.94 19.30 10.08
CA LEU A 179 6.68 18.72 9.65
C LEU A 179 5.51 19.22 10.50
N TYR A 180 5.66 19.35 11.82
CA TYR A 180 4.59 19.89 12.67
C TYR A 180 4.22 21.32 12.25
N ARG A 181 5.22 22.18 12.02
CA ARG A 181 4.98 23.56 11.56
C ARG A 181 4.25 23.58 10.22
N ASN A 182 4.69 22.77 9.26
CA ASN A 182 4.07 22.72 7.94
C ASN A 182 2.70 22.02 7.99
N TYR A 183 2.60 20.80 8.49
CA TYR A 183 1.35 20.03 8.53
C TYR A 183 0.28 20.70 9.37
N SER A 184 0.61 21.45 10.43
CA SER A 184 -0.41 22.21 11.18
C SER A 184 -1.15 23.23 10.33
N GLN A 185 -0.56 23.63 9.20
CA GLN A 185 -1.13 24.56 8.24
C GLN A 185 -1.64 23.85 6.97
N TYR A 186 -0.93 22.83 6.48
CA TYR A 186 -1.21 22.22 5.17
C TYR A 186 -1.96 20.89 5.23
N ILE A 187 -1.71 20.09 6.28
CA ILE A 187 -2.29 18.75 6.45
C ILE A 187 -2.58 18.51 7.95
N PRO A 188 -3.50 19.28 8.57
CA PRO A 188 -3.66 19.27 10.04
C PRO A 188 -4.00 17.89 10.60
N SER A 189 -4.61 17.03 9.78
CA SER A 189 -4.95 15.67 10.13
C SER A 189 -3.77 14.75 10.44
N GLU A 190 -2.59 15.06 9.92
CA GLU A 190 -1.39 14.24 10.13
C GLU A 190 -0.66 14.57 11.43
N ILE A 191 -1.08 15.62 12.16
CA ILE A 191 -0.46 16.01 13.44
C ILE A 191 -0.50 14.89 14.47
N ASN A 192 -1.64 14.20 14.59
CA ASN A 192 -1.76 13.02 15.46
C ASN A 192 -0.78 11.92 15.07
N GLY A 193 -0.51 11.75 13.77
CA GLY A 193 0.46 10.80 13.26
C GLY A 193 1.89 11.12 13.71
N LEU A 194 2.27 12.40 13.72
CA LEU A 194 3.59 12.84 14.20
C LEU A 194 3.80 12.49 15.69
N TYR A 195 2.77 12.64 16.53
CA TYR A 195 2.85 12.21 17.94
C TYR A 195 2.96 10.69 18.09
N VAL A 196 2.31 9.91 17.22
CA VAL A 196 2.47 8.44 17.23
C VAL A 196 3.91 8.05 16.87
N ILE A 197 4.50 8.72 15.88
CA ILE A 197 5.91 8.52 15.49
C ILE A 197 6.84 8.89 16.64
N GLU A 198 6.66 10.06 17.27
CA GLU A 198 7.43 10.49 18.45
C GLU A 198 7.41 9.44 19.55
N ASN A 199 6.22 8.99 19.95
CA ASN A 199 6.06 8.00 21.02
C ASN A 199 6.74 6.68 20.65
N TYR A 200 6.60 6.24 19.40
CA TYR A 200 7.23 5.01 18.94
C TYR A 200 8.77 5.10 18.95
N VAL A 201 9.33 6.22 18.46
CA VAL A 201 10.78 6.45 18.48
C VAL A 201 11.31 6.46 19.90
N GLY A 202 10.62 7.11 20.85
CA GLY A 202 10.98 7.07 22.27
C GLY A 202 11.04 5.64 22.81
N LEU A 203 10.02 4.83 22.53
CA LEU A 203 9.99 3.41 22.93
C LEU A 203 11.14 2.60 22.32
N VAL A 204 11.44 2.79 21.03
CA VAL A 204 12.55 2.10 20.37
C VAL A 204 13.88 2.50 20.98
N CYS A 205 14.08 3.78 21.26
CA CYS A 205 15.28 4.28 21.92
C CYS A 205 15.51 3.64 23.30
N ASP A 206 14.45 3.52 24.11
CA ASP A 206 14.50 2.83 25.41
C ASP A 206 14.88 1.35 25.25
N GLN A 207 14.34 0.67 24.22
CA GLN A 207 14.66 -0.74 23.97
C GLN A 207 16.11 -0.95 23.52
N ILE A 208 16.67 -0.01 22.74
CA ILE A 208 18.09 -0.04 22.35
C ILE A 208 18.98 0.07 23.59
N LEU A 209 18.67 0.97 24.54
CA LEU A 209 19.44 1.10 25.79
C LEU A 209 19.36 -0.17 26.62
N LYS A 210 18.16 -0.71 26.83
CA LYS A 210 17.99 -1.99 27.53
C LYS A 210 18.86 -3.09 26.91
N CYS A 211 18.91 -3.18 25.58
CA CYS A 211 19.78 -4.13 24.90
C CYS A 211 21.28 -3.82 25.10
N LYS A 212 21.69 -2.55 25.07
CA LYS A 212 23.08 -2.13 25.32
C LYS A 212 23.52 -2.47 26.75
N ASP A 213 22.68 -2.20 27.74
CA ASP A 213 23.01 -2.46 29.15
C ASP A 213 23.13 -3.96 29.42
N LEU A 214 22.20 -4.77 28.88
CA LEU A 214 22.29 -6.23 28.93
C LEU A 214 23.52 -6.79 28.21
N LEU A 215 24.03 -6.11 27.18
CA LEU A 215 25.26 -6.52 26.47
C LEU A 215 26.54 -6.10 27.20
N LYS A 216 26.51 -5.03 28.01
CA LYS A 216 27.66 -4.57 28.83
C LYS A 216 27.89 -5.46 30.04
N SER A 217 26.84 -6.02 30.64
CA SER A 217 26.90 -6.90 31.81
C SER A 217 27.43 -8.31 31.49
N VAL A 218 28.14 -8.51 30.37
CA VAL A 218 28.58 -9.85 29.89
C VAL A 218 30.11 -9.91 29.84
N GLN A 219 30.71 -10.63 30.77
CA GLN A 219 32.11 -11.06 30.64
C GLN A 219 32.23 -12.30 29.75
N LEU A 220 33.32 -12.40 29.00
CA LEU A 220 33.73 -13.63 28.33
C LEU A 220 34.21 -14.60 29.40
N ILE A 221 33.39 -15.60 29.76
CA ILE A 221 33.92 -16.76 30.47
C ILE A 221 34.67 -17.57 29.42
N ASP A 222 35.99 -17.37 29.33
CA ASP A 222 36.88 -18.48 28.98
C ASP A 222 36.70 -19.51 30.09
N THR A 223 36.32 -20.73 29.72
CA THR A 223 36.27 -21.87 30.61
C THR A 223 37.64 -22.03 31.26
N ASP A 224 37.79 -21.61 32.53
CA ASP A 224 38.71 -22.19 33.55
C ASP A 224 38.86 -21.35 34.85
N GLY A 225 37.81 -20.65 35.30
CA GLY A 225 37.89 -19.84 36.52
C GLY A 225 36.69 -20.01 37.47
N THR A 226 36.88 -20.76 38.55
CA THR A 226 35.98 -20.76 39.70
C THR A 226 36.09 -19.42 40.44
N SER A 227 35.08 -18.56 40.34
CA SER A 227 34.82 -17.54 41.36
C SER A 227 33.33 -17.23 41.43
N ASP A 228 32.76 -17.50 42.61
CA ASP A 228 31.46 -17.05 43.07
C ASP A 228 31.41 -15.50 43.07
N GLN A 229 30.82 -14.89 42.04
CA GLN A 229 30.17 -13.57 42.11
C GLN A 229 28.97 -13.54 41.15
N ASP A 230 27.85 -13.00 41.65
CA ASP A 230 26.49 -12.98 41.11
C ASP A 230 26.28 -12.26 39.74
N GLU A 231 27.18 -12.41 38.76
CA GLU A 231 27.02 -11.82 37.42
C GLU A 231 26.69 -12.89 36.37
N ARG A 232 25.47 -12.78 35.84
CA ARG A 232 24.86 -13.72 34.88
C ARG A 232 25.57 -13.68 33.52
N ALA A 233 26.43 -14.66 33.25
CA ALA A 233 27.01 -14.86 31.92
C ALA A 233 25.93 -15.33 30.92
N LEU A 234 25.71 -14.57 29.85
CA LEU A 234 24.84 -14.96 28.73
C LEU A 234 25.58 -15.91 27.79
N SER A 235 24.89 -16.94 27.28
CA SER A 235 25.41 -17.81 26.23
C SER A 235 25.68 -17.04 24.93
N ILE A 236 26.60 -17.52 24.08
CA ILE A 236 26.91 -16.93 22.77
C ILE A 236 25.62 -16.75 21.92
N SER A 237 24.71 -17.72 21.99
CA SER A 237 23.42 -17.68 21.27
C SER A 237 22.52 -16.54 21.75
N GLU A 238 22.42 -16.33 23.07
CA GLU A 238 21.64 -15.22 23.65
C GLU A 238 22.25 -13.87 23.28
N LYS A 239 23.59 -13.77 23.31
CA LYS A 239 24.30 -12.56 22.87
C LYS A 239 24.02 -12.23 21.40
N ILE A 240 24.06 -13.23 20.51
CA ILE A 240 23.72 -13.05 19.09
C ILE A 240 22.25 -12.60 18.94
N SER A 241 21.32 -13.20 19.69
CA SER A 241 19.90 -12.82 19.66
C SER A 241 19.68 -11.37 20.10
N LEU A 242 20.32 -10.95 21.19
CA LEU A 242 20.27 -9.56 21.67
C LEU A 242 20.88 -8.58 20.66
N ILE A 243 22.00 -8.95 20.00
CA ILE A 243 22.59 -8.13 18.93
C ILE A 243 21.62 -8.01 17.75
N LYS A 244 20.99 -9.10 17.30
CA LYS A 244 19.99 -9.07 16.23
C LYS A 244 18.81 -8.16 16.59
N LYS A 245 18.29 -8.27 17.82
CA LYS A 245 17.20 -7.45 18.32
C LYS A 245 17.59 -5.97 18.37
N LYS A 246 18.77 -5.66 18.91
CA LYS A 246 19.35 -4.33 18.91
C LYS A 246 19.43 -3.78 17.48
N ASN A 247 20.10 -4.49 16.56
CA ASN A 247 20.26 -4.06 15.16
C ASN A 247 18.91 -3.85 14.45
N SER A 248 17.89 -4.64 14.77
CA SER A 248 16.53 -4.44 14.26
C SER A 248 15.96 -3.09 14.72
N TYR A 249 16.07 -2.76 16.01
CA TYR A 249 15.64 -1.47 16.53
C TYR A 249 16.46 -0.30 15.98
N GLU A 250 17.77 -0.45 15.82
CA GLU A 250 18.61 0.58 15.19
C GLU A 250 18.18 0.81 13.73
N SER A 251 17.82 -0.26 13.00
CA SER A 251 17.29 -0.16 11.64
C SER A 251 15.97 0.60 11.59
N HIS A 252 15.10 0.46 12.59
CA HIS A 252 13.85 1.23 12.67
C HIS A 252 14.11 2.74 12.77
N ILE A 253 15.07 3.16 13.60
CA ILE A 253 15.44 4.58 13.74
C ILE A 253 15.98 5.15 12.42
N ILE A 254 16.84 4.39 11.74
CA ILE A 254 17.42 4.80 10.44
C ILE A 254 16.32 4.93 9.38
N GLU A 255 15.42 3.94 9.29
CA GLU A 255 14.32 3.95 8.34
C GLU A 255 13.37 5.13 8.60
N ILE A 256 12.93 5.35 9.84
CA ILE A 256 12.05 6.47 10.19
C ILE A 256 12.73 7.81 9.86
N SER A 257 14.01 7.99 10.19
CA SER A 257 14.76 9.21 9.87
C SER A 257 14.81 9.49 8.36
N ALA A 258 15.16 8.47 7.56
CA ALA A 258 15.20 8.59 6.11
C ALA A 258 13.81 8.93 5.53
N SER A 259 12.77 8.31 6.07
CA SER A 259 11.38 8.48 5.62
C SER A 259 10.83 9.86 5.92
N LEU A 260 11.08 10.37 7.13
CA LEU A 260 10.71 11.74 7.51
C LEU A 260 11.45 12.78 6.67
N SER A 261 12.69 12.48 6.26
CA SER A 261 13.43 13.36 5.34
C SER A 261 12.76 13.44 3.96
N TYR A 262 12.21 12.34 3.44
CA TYR A 262 11.38 12.36 2.22
C TYR A 262 10.06 13.09 2.44
N ALA A 263 9.40 12.87 3.58
CA ALA A 263 8.16 13.56 3.92
C ALA A 263 8.34 15.10 3.95
N ILE A 264 9.52 15.59 4.36
CA ILE A 264 9.87 17.00 4.28
C ILE A 264 10.17 17.38 2.83
N THR A 265 11.23 16.80 2.26
CA THR A 265 11.75 17.24 0.95
C THR A 265 10.72 17.16 -0.18
N GLN A 266 9.79 16.20 -0.12
CA GLN A 266 8.71 16.07 -1.10
C GLN A 266 7.41 16.70 -0.59
N GLY A 267 6.98 16.36 0.62
CA GLY A 267 5.69 16.78 1.16
C GLY A 267 5.60 18.27 1.52
N THR A 268 6.74 18.96 1.66
CA THR A 268 6.81 20.41 1.86
C THR A 268 7.35 21.15 0.64
N SER A 269 7.53 20.47 -0.50
CA SER A 269 7.88 21.14 -1.75
C SER A 269 6.63 21.73 -2.39
N GLY A 270 6.71 22.93 -2.94
CA GLY A 270 5.58 23.55 -3.64
C GLY A 270 4.55 24.24 -2.76
N ILE A 271 4.79 24.26 -1.45
CA ILE A 271 3.93 24.93 -0.48
C ILE A 271 4.35 26.40 -0.31
N SER A 272 3.44 27.24 0.15
CA SER A 272 3.72 28.66 0.42
C SER A 272 4.84 28.86 1.47
N PRO A 273 5.77 29.82 1.29
CA PRO A 273 6.03 30.61 0.08
C PRO A 273 6.60 29.72 -1.04
N ILE A 274 5.90 29.64 -2.18
CA ILE A 274 6.15 28.63 -3.20
C ILE A 274 7.58 28.71 -3.77
N ILE A 275 8.08 29.93 -3.99
CA ILE A 275 9.41 30.16 -4.57
C ILE A 275 10.55 29.68 -3.67
N GLN A 276 10.33 29.66 -2.35
CA GLN A 276 11.33 29.26 -1.37
C GLN A 276 11.39 27.73 -1.20
N ASN A 277 10.29 27.03 -1.51
CA ASN A 277 10.13 25.61 -1.28
C ASN A 277 10.20 24.80 -2.59
N LYS A 278 11.39 24.72 -3.19
CA LYS A 278 11.59 24.01 -4.47
C LYS A 278 11.52 22.49 -4.34
N SER A 279 11.11 21.82 -5.42
CA SER A 279 11.13 20.36 -5.50
C SER A 279 12.54 19.81 -5.72
N PRO A 280 12.90 18.66 -5.14
CA PRO A 280 14.09 17.92 -5.55
C PRO A 280 13.93 17.27 -6.94
N PHE A 281 12.71 17.15 -7.46
CA PHE A 281 12.45 16.59 -8.79
C PHE A 281 12.63 17.67 -9.87
N PRO A 282 13.59 17.52 -10.80
CA PRO A 282 13.84 18.52 -11.84
C PRO A 282 12.59 18.85 -12.65
N HIS A 283 11.86 17.83 -13.12
CA HIS A 283 10.67 18.00 -13.96
C HIS A 283 9.41 18.53 -13.24
N HIS A 284 9.53 18.83 -11.94
CA HIS A 284 8.51 19.47 -11.09
C HIS A 284 9.16 20.55 -10.20
N SER A 285 10.35 21.02 -10.59
CA SER A 285 11.31 21.76 -9.75
C SER A 285 10.81 23.10 -9.28
N LEU A 286 9.98 23.75 -10.10
CA LEU A 286 9.53 25.08 -9.82
C LEU A 286 8.62 25.15 -8.60
N LEU A 287 7.70 24.19 -8.51
CA LEU A 287 6.55 24.33 -7.64
C LEU A 287 6.19 23.06 -6.89
N GLY A 288 7.06 22.06 -6.82
CA GLY A 288 6.90 20.95 -5.88
C GLY A 288 6.05 19.79 -6.32
N VAL A 289 6.03 18.77 -5.45
CA VAL A 289 5.13 17.61 -5.50
C VAL A 289 4.33 17.48 -4.19
N GLY A 290 4.30 18.52 -3.36
CA GLY A 290 3.64 18.49 -2.04
C GLY A 290 2.14 18.20 -2.13
N GLY A 291 1.45 18.75 -3.13
CA GLY A 291 0.05 18.44 -3.41
C GLY A 291 -0.19 16.95 -3.71
N ALA A 292 0.63 16.37 -4.60
CA ALA A 292 0.58 14.94 -4.90
C ALA A 292 0.94 14.07 -3.67
N VAL A 293 1.92 14.47 -2.85
CA VAL A 293 2.23 13.75 -1.60
C VAL A 293 1.05 13.78 -0.64
N ARG A 294 0.37 14.93 -0.50
CA ARG A 294 -0.85 15.06 0.32
C ARG A 294 -1.97 14.16 -0.17
N ALA A 295 -2.21 14.10 -1.48
CA ALA A 295 -3.17 13.20 -2.10
C ALA A 295 -2.82 11.73 -1.82
N LEU A 296 -1.53 11.38 -1.89
CA LEU A 296 -1.06 10.03 -1.59
C LEU A 296 -1.28 9.65 -0.13
N ILE A 297 -0.98 10.57 0.80
CA ILE A 297 -1.28 10.42 2.22
C ILE A 297 -2.79 10.20 2.43
N ALA A 298 -3.65 11.01 1.80
CA ALA A 298 -5.10 10.87 1.92
C ALA A 298 -5.59 9.50 1.45
N TYR A 299 -5.11 9.02 0.30
CA TYR A 299 -5.41 7.69 -0.24
C TYR A 299 -5.00 6.57 0.73
N VAL A 300 -3.74 6.59 1.20
CA VAL A 300 -3.23 5.60 2.16
C VAL A 300 -4.00 5.64 3.47
N ARG A 301 -4.31 6.83 3.99
CA ARG A 301 -5.06 6.99 5.25
C ARG A 301 -6.50 6.51 5.13
N HIS A 302 -7.14 6.68 3.98
CA HIS A 302 -8.48 6.13 3.74
C HIS A 302 -8.45 4.60 3.85
N ILE A 303 -7.49 3.94 3.18
CA ILE A 303 -7.31 2.48 3.28
C ILE A 303 -6.97 2.07 4.71
N GLU A 304 -5.99 2.71 5.35
CA GLU A 304 -5.58 2.37 6.71
C GLU A 304 -6.72 2.51 7.72
N ARG A 305 -7.53 3.57 7.66
CA ARG A 305 -8.67 3.76 8.57
C ARG A 305 -9.70 2.67 8.42
N ALA A 306 -10.10 2.36 7.19
CA ALA A 306 -11.04 1.29 6.94
C ALA A 306 -10.46 -0.05 7.41
N MET A 307 -9.17 -0.30 7.18
CA MET A 307 -8.50 -1.50 7.68
C MET A 307 -8.35 -1.49 9.22
N CYS A 308 -8.25 -0.34 9.86
CA CYS A 308 -8.20 -0.19 11.32
C CYS A 308 -9.58 -0.22 11.98
N SER A 309 -10.68 -0.18 11.22
CA SER A 309 -12.04 -0.35 11.75
C SER A 309 -12.21 -1.69 12.48
N ALA A 310 -11.40 -2.68 12.12
CA ALA A 310 -11.42 -4.00 12.71
C ALA A 310 -10.01 -4.56 12.93
N ASP A 311 -9.62 -4.69 14.21
CA ASP A 311 -8.32 -5.22 14.62
C ASP A 311 -8.30 -6.76 14.52
N PRO A 312 -7.58 -7.35 13.53
CA PRO A 312 -7.51 -8.80 13.42
C PRO A 312 -6.78 -9.43 14.61
N LYS A 313 -5.88 -8.72 15.30
CA LYS A 313 -5.17 -9.26 16.47
C LYS A 313 -6.13 -9.46 17.64
N MET A 314 -7.04 -8.52 17.87
CA MET A 314 -8.07 -8.66 18.89
C MET A 314 -9.02 -9.81 18.55
N VAL A 315 -9.49 -9.90 17.30
CA VAL A 315 -10.34 -11.03 16.88
C VAL A 315 -9.64 -12.37 17.08
N ILE A 316 -8.38 -12.49 16.68
CA ILE A 316 -7.62 -13.73 16.81
C ILE A 316 -7.43 -14.12 18.29
N ASN A 317 -7.09 -13.17 19.16
CA ASN A 317 -6.76 -13.46 20.56
C ASN A 317 -7.99 -13.58 21.47
N GLU A 318 -9.03 -12.78 21.24
CA GLU A 318 -10.23 -12.77 22.08
C GLU A 318 -11.26 -13.79 21.58
N SER A 319 -11.47 -13.90 20.25
CA SER A 319 -12.48 -14.79 19.68
C SER A 319 -11.87 -16.11 19.19
N TYR A 320 -10.96 -16.08 18.21
CA TYR A 320 -10.48 -17.32 17.57
C TYR A 320 -9.67 -18.22 18.50
N SER A 321 -9.17 -17.68 19.62
CA SER A 321 -8.50 -18.45 20.66
C SER A 321 -9.48 -19.19 21.59
N GLN A 322 -10.74 -18.75 21.66
CA GLN A 322 -11.77 -19.29 22.56
C GLN A 322 -12.86 -20.08 21.82
N THR A 323 -13.20 -19.68 20.59
CA THR A 323 -14.34 -20.24 19.85
C THR A 323 -13.94 -21.44 18.99
N LEU A 324 -14.74 -22.50 19.08
CA LEU A 324 -14.84 -23.57 18.09
C LEU A 324 -15.86 -23.13 17.05
N PHE A 325 -15.44 -22.74 15.84
CA PHE A 325 -16.41 -22.46 14.78
C PHE A 325 -17.09 -23.77 14.35
N PRO A 326 -18.43 -23.89 14.44
CA PRO A 326 -19.09 -25.21 14.38
C PRO A 326 -19.07 -25.91 13.02
N ASP A 327 -18.92 -25.21 11.88
CA ASP A 327 -19.37 -25.78 10.59
C ASP A 327 -18.33 -25.83 9.47
N LEU A 328 -17.03 -25.72 9.78
CA LEU A 328 -15.95 -25.97 8.82
C LEU A 328 -14.85 -26.74 9.55
N GLU A 329 -14.78 -28.06 9.36
CA GLU A 329 -13.56 -28.79 9.68
C GLU A 329 -12.45 -28.17 8.80
N ILE A 330 -11.64 -27.28 9.37
CA ILE A 330 -10.42 -26.81 8.72
C ILE A 330 -9.52 -28.04 8.62
N LEU A 331 -9.65 -28.77 7.50
CA LEU A 331 -8.96 -30.01 7.25
C LEU A 331 -7.63 -29.75 6.57
N PRO A 332 -6.61 -30.58 6.84
CA PRO A 332 -5.33 -30.46 6.17
C PRO A 332 -5.48 -30.71 4.67
N TYR A 333 -4.81 -29.88 3.86
CA TYR A 333 -4.63 -30.15 2.45
C TYR A 333 -3.92 -31.49 2.22
N LYS A 334 -4.48 -32.32 1.35
CA LYS A 334 -3.96 -33.64 0.97
C LYS A 334 -4.18 -33.86 -0.53
N PRO A 335 -3.12 -33.95 -1.36
CA PRO A 335 -3.24 -34.05 -2.82
C PRO A 335 -4.10 -35.23 -3.32
N ASP A 336 -4.19 -36.33 -2.56
CA ASP A 336 -4.87 -37.57 -2.97
C ASP A 336 -6.27 -37.74 -2.38
N THR A 337 -6.68 -36.89 -1.43
CA THR A 337 -8.02 -36.89 -0.84
C THR A 337 -8.57 -35.49 -1.00
N LEU A 338 -9.24 -35.24 -2.13
CA LEU A 338 -9.98 -34.02 -2.40
C LEU A 338 -11.10 -33.87 -1.36
N VAL A 339 -10.72 -33.44 -0.16
CA VAL A 339 -11.64 -32.97 0.85
C VAL A 339 -11.55 -31.46 0.80
N PHE A 340 -12.06 -30.90 -0.30
CA PHE A 340 -12.51 -29.53 -0.25
C PHE A 340 -13.72 -29.52 0.68
N PRO A 341 -13.77 -28.63 1.68
CA PRO A 341 -14.99 -28.48 2.43
C PRO A 341 -16.08 -28.09 1.42
N ASN A 342 -17.09 -28.95 1.23
CA ASN A 342 -18.29 -28.61 0.48
C ASN A 342 -19.02 -27.50 1.23
N ILE A 343 -18.61 -26.25 0.99
CA ILE A 343 -19.26 -25.07 1.54
C ILE A 343 -20.56 -24.90 0.78
N THR A 344 -21.68 -25.19 1.43
CA THR A 344 -23.02 -25.04 0.84
C THR A 344 -23.28 -23.58 0.44
N ASN A 345 -24.13 -23.34 -0.56
CA ASN A 345 -24.51 -21.98 -1.01
C ASN A 345 -25.05 -21.07 0.12
N ALA A 346 -25.64 -21.64 1.17
CA ALA A 346 -26.09 -20.89 2.36
C ALA A 346 -24.94 -20.47 3.30
N GLN A 347 -23.84 -21.22 3.32
CA GLN A 347 -22.60 -20.83 4.00
C GLN A 347 -21.80 -19.82 3.15
N GLN A 348 -21.95 -19.85 1.82
CA GLN A 348 -21.35 -18.86 0.91
C GLN A 348 -21.90 -17.45 1.14
N SER A 349 -23.21 -17.28 1.31
CA SER A 349 -23.82 -15.99 1.65
C SER A 349 -23.41 -15.47 3.05
N ASN A 350 -22.85 -16.34 3.89
CA ASN A 350 -22.38 -16.03 5.24
C ASN A 350 -20.84 -15.90 5.35
N ARG A 351 -20.06 -15.99 4.26
CA ARG A 351 -18.57 -15.94 4.33
C ARG A 351 -18.03 -14.68 5.00
N SER A 352 -18.72 -13.57 4.80
CA SER A 352 -18.42 -12.27 5.39
C SER A 352 -18.82 -12.12 6.87
N THR A 353 -19.59 -13.06 7.43
CA THR A 353 -20.14 -12.90 8.79
C THR A 353 -19.18 -13.39 9.87
N LYS A 354 -18.24 -14.30 9.61
CA LYS A 354 -17.41 -14.88 10.70
C LYS A 354 -16.55 -13.84 11.39
N PHE A 355 -15.75 -13.09 10.64
CA PHE A 355 -14.90 -12.05 11.20
C PHE A 355 -15.74 -10.94 11.85
N ASP A 356 -16.84 -10.53 11.19
CA ASP A 356 -17.72 -9.46 11.69
C ASP A 356 -18.57 -9.87 12.90
N SER A 357 -18.90 -11.17 13.02
CA SER A 357 -19.65 -11.76 14.14
C SER A 357 -18.86 -11.73 15.44
N CYS A 358 -17.53 -11.65 15.36
CA CYS A 358 -16.66 -11.47 16.51
C CYS A 358 -16.69 -10.04 17.07
N ASN A 359 -17.45 -9.12 16.46
CA ASN A 359 -17.52 -7.71 16.85
C ASN A 359 -16.12 -7.09 17.03
N PRO A 360 -15.30 -7.09 15.96
CA PRO A 360 -13.95 -6.59 16.02
C PRO A 360 -13.93 -5.15 16.53
N ARG A 361 -13.00 -4.86 17.43
CA ARG A 361 -12.76 -3.51 17.92
C ARG A 361 -11.83 -2.76 16.96
N PRO A 362 -11.97 -1.43 16.86
CA PRO A 362 -11.05 -0.63 16.05
C PRO A 362 -9.67 -0.54 16.71
N ILE A 363 -8.63 -0.42 15.87
CA ILE A 363 -7.25 -0.17 16.32
C ILE A 363 -7.17 1.29 16.79
N LYS A 364 -6.97 1.51 18.10
CA LYS A 364 -7.10 2.84 18.70
C LYS A 364 -5.98 3.83 18.31
N LYS A 365 -4.80 3.37 17.88
CA LYS A 365 -3.64 4.21 17.44
C LYS A 365 -2.67 3.40 16.56
N PRO A 366 -2.98 3.12 15.28
CA PRO A 366 -2.02 2.47 14.39
C PRO A 366 -0.80 3.38 14.15
N PHE A 367 0.37 2.78 13.92
CA PHE A 367 1.50 3.55 13.41
C PHE A 367 1.16 4.00 11.99
N PRO A 368 1.18 5.30 11.69
CA PRO A 368 0.85 5.81 10.36
C PRO A 368 1.98 5.50 9.37
N LEU A 369 1.69 4.83 8.26
CA LEU A 369 2.70 4.65 7.20
C LEU A 369 3.14 6.02 6.66
N ILE A 370 4.45 6.25 6.64
CA ILE A 370 5.06 7.46 6.09
C ILE A 370 5.10 7.31 4.57
N THR A 371 4.40 8.20 3.89
CA THR A 371 4.09 8.05 2.45
C THR A 371 4.91 9.02 1.62
N HIS A 372 5.54 8.54 0.55
CA HIS A 372 6.37 9.36 -0.35
C HIS A 372 6.57 8.70 -1.73
N PHE A 373 7.08 9.45 -2.70
CA PHE A 373 7.45 8.92 -4.01
C PHE A 373 8.88 8.38 -4.01
N SER A 374 9.08 7.25 -4.69
CA SER A 374 10.39 6.63 -4.87
C SER A 374 10.82 6.60 -6.33
N LEU A 375 12.02 7.11 -6.60
CA LEU A 375 12.73 6.96 -7.89
C LEU A 375 13.41 5.59 -8.03
N ARG A 376 13.64 4.88 -6.92
CA ARG A 376 14.43 3.65 -6.90
C ARG A 376 13.59 2.40 -6.70
N HIS A 377 12.63 2.46 -5.79
CA HIS A 377 11.90 1.28 -5.35
C HIS A 377 10.55 1.11 -6.05
N GLY A 378 10.05 2.13 -6.74
CA GLY A 378 8.72 2.09 -7.36
C GLY A 378 7.61 2.01 -6.29
N PHE A 379 6.63 1.14 -6.52
CA PHE A 379 5.66 0.76 -5.50
C PHE A 379 6.30 -0.23 -4.53
N LYS A 380 6.33 0.13 -3.24
CA LYS A 380 6.90 -0.74 -2.22
C LYS A 380 6.43 -0.36 -0.83
N GLU A 381 6.07 -1.37 -0.05
CA GLU A 381 5.86 -1.26 1.39
C GLU A 381 7.09 -1.69 2.21
N SER A 382 7.30 -1.00 3.34
CA SER A 382 8.23 -1.35 4.41
C SER A 382 7.58 -1.12 5.77
N ILE A 383 8.24 -1.50 6.87
CA ILE A 383 7.63 -1.50 8.22
C ILE A 383 6.98 -0.14 8.57
N PHE A 384 7.61 0.96 8.19
CA PHE A 384 7.14 2.32 8.53
C PHE A 384 6.72 3.14 7.31
N THR A 385 6.86 2.62 6.10
CA THR A 385 6.64 3.40 4.88
C THR A 385 5.85 2.66 3.84
N VAL A 386 5.18 3.44 3.00
CA VAL A 386 4.67 2.96 1.73
C VAL A 386 5.08 3.97 0.67
N THR A 387 5.57 3.46 -0.45
CA THR A 387 6.10 4.28 -1.54
C THR A 387 5.33 4.04 -2.82
N ALA A 388 5.09 5.12 -3.56
CA ALA A 388 4.60 5.06 -4.93
C ALA A 388 5.74 5.33 -5.91
N ALA A 389 5.65 4.75 -7.11
CA ALA A 389 6.60 5.05 -8.18
C ALA A 389 6.51 6.53 -8.58
N SER A 390 7.65 7.21 -8.72
CA SER A 390 7.67 8.62 -9.15
C SER A 390 7.05 8.86 -10.52
N GLU A 391 7.05 7.85 -11.38
CA GLU A 391 6.46 7.82 -12.70
C GLU A 391 4.96 8.04 -12.66
N SER A 392 4.30 7.65 -11.55
CA SER A 392 2.87 7.91 -11.34
C SER A 392 2.53 9.40 -11.33
N LEU A 393 3.48 10.30 -11.02
CA LEU A 393 3.22 11.75 -11.07
C LEU A 393 2.80 12.23 -12.47
N ASN A 394 3.34 11.61 -13.52
CA ASN A 394 3.11 12.00 -14.91
C ASN A 394 2.30 10.97 -15.70
N LEU A 395 2.31 9.71 -15.25
CA LEU A 395 1.79 8.56 -16.00
C LEU A 395 0.76 7.74 -15.22
N GLU A 396 0.19 8.25 -14.12
CA GLU A 396 -0.84 7.51 -13.34
C GLU A 396 -2.02 7.05 -14.18
N VAL A 397 -2.44 7.86 -15.15
CA VAL A 397 -3.51 7.52 -16.09
C VAL A 397 -3.16 6.26 -16.87
N LYS A 398 -1.87 5.91 -17.05
CA LYS A 398 -1.49 4.67 -17.71
C LYS A 398 -1.55 3.50 -16.71
N PRO A 399 -2.12 2.33 -17.08
CA PRO A 399 -2.32 1.25 -16.12
C PRO A 399 -1.01 0.68 -15.56
N GLN A 400 0.12 0.89 -16.24
CA GLN A 400 1.45 0.47 -15.77
C GLN A 400 1.91 1.22 -14.51
N TRP A 401 1.40 2.44 -14.28
CA TRP A 401 1.85 3.33 -13.21
C TRP A 401 0.69 3.85 -12.35
N THR A 402 -0.45 3.16 -12.38
CA THR A 402 -1.65 3.54 -11.63
C THR A 402 -1.40 3.54 -10.12
N ILE A 403 -1.94 4.54 -9.42
CA ILE A 403 -1.90 4.63 -7.94
C ILE A 403 -2.65 3.47 -7.29
N SER A 404 -3.60 2.83 -7.99
CA SER A 404 -4.28 1.63 -7.48
C SER A 404 -3.30 0.53 -7.10
N THR A 405 -2.10 0.47 -7.68
CA THR A 405 -1.05 -0.48 -7.25
C THR A 405 -0.66 -0.28 -5.77
N LEU A 406 -0.74 0.95 -5.26
CA LEU A 406 -0.39 1.26 -3.87
C LEU A 406 -1.33 0.60 -2.86
N SER A 407 -2.58 0.27 -3.22
CA SER A 407 -3.47 -0.43 -2.29
C SER A 407 -2.94 -1.82 -1.96
N HIS A 408 -2.39 -2.53 -2.96
CA HIS A 408 -1.67 -3.79 -2.78
C HIS A 408 -0.55 -3.64 -1.75
N GLU A 409 0.27 -2.62 -1.91
CA GLU A 409 1.39 -2.33 -1.00
C GLU A 409 0.91 -2.11 0.44
N VAL A 410 -0.15 -1.30 0.64
CA VAL A 410 -0.73 -1.07 1.97
C VAL A 410 -1.28 -2.36 2.60
N MET A 411 -1.82 -3.30 1.80
CA MET A 411 -2.33 -4.57 2.31
C MET A 411 -1.25 -5.47 2.94
N HIS A 412 0.02 -5.33 2.55
CA HIS A 412 1.11 -6.10 3.18
C HIS A 412 1.20 -5.87 4.69
N SER A 413 0.95 -4.64 5.17
CA SER A 413 1.00 -4.30 6.59
C SER A 413 -0.09 -5.05 7.38
N ARG A 414 -1.32 -5.06 6.87
CA ARG A 414 -2.45 -5.80 7.47
C ARG A 414 -2.18 -7.29 7.51
N VAL A 415 -1.75 -7.88 6.40
CA VAL A 415 -1.49 -9.33 6.31
C VAL A 415 -0.34 -9.72 7.24
N ARG A 416 0.75 -8.95 7.32
CA ARG A 416 1.82 -9.20 8.29
C ARG A 416 1.31 -9.15 9.74
N HIS A 417 0.37 -8.27 10.07
CA HIS A 417 -0.24 -8.24 11.40
C HIS A 417 -1.00 -9.53 11.74
N ILE A 418 -1.72 -10.10 10.78
CA ILE A 418 -2.41 -11.40 10.91
C ILE A 418 -1.40 -12.51 11.16
N PHE A 419 -0.36 -12.60 10.31
CA PHE A 419 0.68 -13.63 10.43
C PHE A 419 1.42 -13.52 11.75
N ASN A 420 1.83 -12.31 12.13
CA ASN A 420 2.48 -12.07 13.40
C ASN A 420 1.59 -12.54 14.55
N THR A 421 0.29 -12.23 14.54
CA THR A 421 -0.61 -12.68 15.63
C THR A 421 -0.80 -14.21 15.67
N LEU A 422 -0.88 -14.87 14.51
CA LEU A 422 -1.02 -16.34 14.44
C LEU A 422 0.27 -17.08 14.79
N MET A 423 1.42 -16.51 14.47
CA MET A 423 2.73 -17.17 14.52
C MET A 423 3.62 -16.71 15.68
N THR A 424 3.24 -15.69 16.43
CA THR A 424 3.99 -15.19 17.60
C THR A 424 3.94 -16.20 18.72
N ILE A 425 5.12 -16.45 19.30
CA ILE A 425 5.27 -17.16 20.55
C ILE A 425 5.43 -16.09 21.63
N ASP A 426 4.55 -16.11 22.63
CA ASP A 426 4.59 -15.14 23.72
C ASP A 426 5.63 -15.57 24.77
N PHE A 427 6.72 -14.81 24.84
CA PHE A 427 7.78 -15.01 25.82
C PHE A 427 7.68 -14.04 27.01
N SER A 428 6.62 -13.24 27.11
CA SER A 428 6.50 -12.17 28.11
C SER A 428 6.50 -12.69 29.55
N SER A 429 6.04 -13.92 29.78
CA SER A 429 6.02 -14.57 31.09
C SER A 429 7.31 -15.33 31.46
N TYR A 430 8.28 -15.42 30.54
CA TYR A 430 9.51 -16.20 30.76
C TYR A 430 10.69 -15.30 31.11
N GLU A 431 11.39 -15.66 32.19
CA GLU A 431 12.69 -15.10 32.54
C GLU A 431 13.68 -15.31 31.37
N GLU A 432 14.51 -14.31 31.09
CA GLU A 432 15.40 -14.25 29.90
C GLU A 432 16.25 -15.52 29.71
N ASN A 433 16.71 -16.15 30.80
CA ASN A 433 17.58 -17.35 30.86
C ASN A 433 16.83 -18.64 30.54
N LYS A 434 15.51 -18.64 30.64
CA LYS A 434 14.66 -19.78 30.31
C LYS A 434 14.04 -19.62 28.92
N ARG A 435 14.33 -18.52 28.19
CA ARG A 435 13.71 -18.24 26.89
C ARG A 435 14.14 -19.19 25.81
N VAL A 436 15.42 -19.59 25.73
CA VAL A 436 15.88 -20.54 24.71
C VAL A 436 15.21 -21.90 24.90
N GLU A 437 15.12 -22.36 26.15
CA GLU A 437 14.42 -23.61 26.48
C GLU A 437 12.90 -23.49 26.33
N ALA A 438 12.32 -22.33 26.64
CA ALA A 438 10.90 -22.05 26.42
C ALA A 438 10.59 -22.03 24.91
N GLU A 439 11.41 -21.36 24.10
CA GLU A 439 11.28 -21.35 22.64
C GLU A 439 11.38 -22.75 22.06
N ALA A 440 12.37 -23.54 22.49
CA ALA A 440 12.51 -24.93 22.07
C ALA A 440 11.27 -25.78 22.42
N ARG A 441 10.71 -25.59 23.62
CA ARG A 441 9.48 -26.27 24.07
C ARG A 441 8.24 -25.80 23.31
N GLU A 442 8.10 -24.51 23.06
CA GLU A 442 6.99 -23.94 22.29
C GLU A 442 7.03 -24.38 20.83
N LEU A 443 8.21 -24.44 20.22
CA LEU A 443 8.39 -25.00 18.88
C LEU A 443 8.04 -26.50 18.84
N ALA A 444 8.41 -27.26 19.86
CA ALA A 444 8.01 -28.66 19.99
C ALA A 444 6.48 -28.79 20.12
N SER A 445 5.85 -27.97 20.96
CA SER A 445 4.40 -27.90 21.13
C SER A 445 3.68 -27.56 19.82
N HIS A 446 4.18 -26.56 19.08
CA HIS A 446 3.67 -26.23 17.75
C HIS A 446 3.70 -27.44 16.80
N TYR A 447 4.81 -28.16 16.77
CA TYR A 447 4.95 -29.36 15.95
C TYR A 447 4.02 -30.50 16.40
N GLU A 448 3.90 -30.74 17.70
CA GLU A 448 3.00 -31.77 18.25
C GLU A 448 1.54 -31.51 17.86
N VAL A 449 1.06 -30.28 18.07
CA VAL A 449 -0.29 -29.85 17.67
C VAL A 449 -0.47 -29.98 16.16
N TYR A 450 0.51 -29.55 15.37
CA TYR A 450 0.48 -29.67 13.91
C TYR A 450 0.36 -31.13 13.46
N ILE A 451 1.19 -32.03 13.98
CA ILE A 451 1.18 -33.44 13.59
C ILE A 451 -0.07 -34.17 14.07
N GLN A 452 -0.58 -33.83 15.27
CA GLN A 452 -1.86 -34.34 15.73
C GLN A 452 -2.99 -33.93 14.78
N TRP A 453 -3.02 -32.67 14.36
CA TRP A 453 -4.02 -32.18 13.39
C TRP A 453 -3.92 -32.90 12.04
N ILE A 454 -2.71 -33.10 11.50
CA ILE A 454 -2.49 -33.84 10.24
C ILE A 454 -2.95 -35.31 10.33
N ARG A 455 -2.68 -35.98 11.46
CA ARG A 455 -2.94 -37.42 11.66
C ARG A 455 -4.39 -37.73 12.03
N SER A 456 -5.00 -36.93 12.91
CA SER A 456 -6.28 -37.28 13.53
C SER A 456 -7.50 -36.79 12.75
N GLN A 457 -7.37 -35.76 11.89
CA GLN A 457 -8.46 -35.08 11.16
C GLN A 457 -9.63 -34.55 12.01
N LYS A 458 -9.71 -34.92 13.30
CA LYS A 458 -10.71 -34.52 14.28
C LYS A 458 -10.02 -34.09 15.56
N THR A 459 -9.59 -32.84 15.62
CA THR A 459 -9.25 -32.21 16.90
C THR A 459 -10.46 -31.41 17.37
N ASN A 460 -11.43 -32.10 17.98
CA ASN A 460 -12.71 -31.51 18.40
C ASN A 460 -12.56 -30.35 19.40
N ASN A 461 -11.38 -30.12 19.98
CA ASN A 461 -11.14 -29.11 21.02
C ASN A 461 -10.06 -28.06 20.66
N ASP A 462 -9.48 -28.07 19.46
CA ASP A 462 -8.47 -27.05 19.10
C ASP A 462 -9.13 -25.72 18.73
N SER A 463 -8.59 -24.62 19.27
CA SER A 463 -9.05 -23.28 18.92
C SER A 463 -8.79 -22.96 17.45
N THR A 464 -9.62 -22.07 16.90
CA THR A 464 -9.52 -21.61 15.51
C THR A 464 -8.17 -20.98 15.21
N LYS A 465 -7.58 -20.27 16.17
CA LYS A 465 -6.20 -19.73 16.07
C LYS A 465 -5.17 -20.82 15.79
N LEU A 466 -5.23 -21.94 16.50
CA LEU A 466 -4.28 -23.06 16.31
C LEU A 466 -4.48 -23.72 14.94
N ARG A 467 -5.72 -23.88 14.51
CA ARG A 467 -6.04 -24.46 13.19
C ARG A 467 -5.54 -23.56 12.05
N LEU A 468 -5.77 -22.25 12.11
CA LEU A 468 -5.26 -21.29 11.11
C LEU A 468 -3.72 -21.25 11.08
N ARG A 469 -3.06 -21.35 12.24
CA ARG A 469 -1.60 -21.50 12.31
C ARG A 469 -1.13 -22.77 11.61
N ASN A 470 -1.83 -23.89 11.83
CA ASN A 470 -1.50 -25.16 11.17
C ASN A 470 -1.73 -25.12 9.66
N VAL A 471 -2.71 -24.36 9.18
CA VAL A 471 -2.93 -24.11 7.75
C VAL A 471 -1.72 -23.41 7.13
N ILE A 472 -1.18 -22.37 7.78
CA ILE A 472 0.06 -21.70 7.33
C ILE A 472 1.23 -22.68 7.29
N TYR A 473 1.43 -23.47 8.36
CA TYR A 473 2.50 -24.47 8.39
C TYR A 473 2.36 -25.51 7.27
N ASN A 474 1.13 -25.97 7.01
CA ASN A 474 0.87 -26.94 5.95
C ASN A 474 1.20 -26.35 4.58
N TYR A 475 0.72 -25.13 4.28
CA TYR A 475 1.05 -24.44 3.03
C TYR A 475 2.56 -24.27 2.84
N CYS A 476 3.29 -23.81 3.86
CA CYS A 476 4.75 -23.66 3.78
C CYS A 476 5.48 -25.00 3.62
N LEU A 477 5.00 -26.07 4.27
CA LEU A 477 5.52 -27.42 4.06
C LEU A 477 5.29 -27.89 2.62
N MET A 478 4.10 -27.66 2.06
CA MET A 478 3.81 -28.03 0.67
C MET A 478 4.72 -27.27 -0.32
N CYS A 479 4.97 -25.98 -0.08
CA CYS A 479 5.93 -25.20 -0.86
C CYS A 479 7.34 -25.79 -0.82
N GLU A 480 7.82 -26.17 0.38
CA GLU A 480 9.13 -26.81 0.52
C GLU A 480 9.20 -28.13 -0.24
N MET A 481 8.16 -28.94 -0.16
CA MET A 481 8.11 -30.22 -0.84
C MET A 481 8.09 -30.06 -2.36
N SER A 482 7.38 -29.04 -2.89
CA SER A 482 7.41 -28.73 -4.32
C SER A 482 8.83 -28.42 -4.80
N GLU A 483 9.55 -27.58 -4.06
CA GLU A 483 10.93 -27.17 -4.39
C GLU A 483 11.95 -28.31 -4.25
N GLN A 484 11.91 -29.06 -3.15
CA GLN A 484 12.89 -30.13 -2.88
C GLN A 484 12.75 -31.30 -3.85
N THR A 485 11.52 -31.62 -4.24
CA THR A 485 11.29 -32.85 -5.00
C THR A 485 11.69 -32.67 -6.46
N GLY A 486 11.28 -31.62 -7.17
CA GLY A 486 11.55 -31.46 -8.61
C GLY A 486 11.31 -32.73 -9.45
N LYS A 487 10.61 -33.75 -8.92
CA LYS A 487 10.56 -35.18 -9.30
C LYS A 487 9.26 -35.76 -8.77
N ALA A 488 8.20 -35.70 -9.58
CA ALA A 488 7.04 -36.60 -9.63
C ALA A 488 6.58 -37.23 -8.30
N GLY A 489 6.51 -36.43 -7.25
CA GLY A 489 6.08 -36.86 -5.94
C GLY A 489 5.72 -35.62 -5.16
N ALA A 490 4.56 -35.04 -5.45
CA ALA A 490 3.73 -34.64 -4.33
C ALA A 490 3.68 -35.88 -3.44
N LEU A 491 4.48 -35.91 -2.37
CA LEU A 491 4.38 -36.97 -1.39
C LEU A 491 2.90 -37.04 -1.06
N LYS A 492 2.37 -38.26 -1.09
CA LYS A 492 0.99 -38.58 -0.80
C LYS A 492 0.74 -38.25 0.67
N LEU A 493 0.69 -36.97 1.01
CA LEU A 493 0.69 -36.45 2.37
C LEU A 493 -0.69 -36.57 3.01
N GLY A 494 -1.41 -37.64 2.66
CA GLY A 494 -2.40 -38.28 3.53
C GLY A 494 -1.86 -39.50 4.27
N ALA A 495 -0.72 -40.07 3.85
CA ALA A 495 -0.14 -41.28 4.44
C ALA A 495 0.94 -40.93 5.49
N SER A 496 0.77 -41.45 6.71
CA SER A 496 1.72 -41.32 7.83
C SER A 496 3.19 -41.66 7.51
N ARG A 497 3.46 -42.36 6.39
CA ARG A 497 4.79 -42.84 5.99
C ARG A 497 5.71 -41.78 5.37
N ASP A 498 5.18 -40.66 4.89
CA ASP A 498 5.99 -39.63 4.22
C ASP A 498 6.39 -38.49 5.16
N ILE A 499 5.53 -38.15 6.13
CA ILE A 499 5.86 -37.21 7.23
C ILE A 499 7.03 -37.73 8.06
N SER A 500 7.08 -39.04 8.33
CA SER A 500 8.16 -39.68 9.09
C SER A 500 9.51 -39.70 8.36
N LYS A 501 9.56 -39.36 7.06
CA LYS A 501 10.82 -39.17 6.32
C LYS A 501 11.40 -37.76 6.49
N ILE A 502 10.52 -36.78 6.73
CA ILE A 502 10.88 -35.37 6.90
C ILE A 502 11.23 -35.10 8.36
N PHE A 503 10.43 -35.66 9.26
CA PHE A 503 10.54 -35.43 10.69
C PHE A 503 11.01 -36.70 11.39
N GLY A 504 12.01 -36.55 12.26
CA GLY A 504 12.56 -37.62 13.07
C GLY A 504 11.75 -37.87 14.34
N ASN A 505 12.37 -38.53 15.32
CA ASN A 505 11.72 -38.85 16.61
C ASN A 505 11.80 -37.70 17.64
N ASN A 506 12.56 -36.64 17.36
CA ASN A 506 12.79 -35.54 18.30
C ASN A 506 11.87 -34.35 18.01
N ASN A 507 10.86 -34.13 18.87
CA ASN A 507 9.87 -33.05 18.67
C ASN A 507 10.48 -31.65 18.66
N ILE A 508 11.56 -31.40 19.42
CA ILE A 508 12.22 -30.09 19.45
C ILE A 508 12.89 -29.79 18.09
N GLU A 509 13.62 -30.77 17.56
CA GLU A 509 14.28 -30.65 16.25
C GLU A 509 13.27 -30.55 15.11
N ASN A 510 12.18 -31.31 15.19
CA ASN A 510 11.08 -31.23 14.25
C ASN A 510 10.36 -29.87 14.30
N GLY A 511 10.17 -29.30 15.51
CA GLY A 511 9.64 -27.95 15.69
C GLY A 511 10.52 -26.88 15.04
N LYS A 512 11.84 -26.98 15.20
CA LYS A 512 12.80 -26.09 14.49
C LYS A 512 12.71 -26.25 12.98
N THR A 513 12.63 -27.49 12.49
CA THR A 513 12.52 -27.80 11.06
C THR A 513 11.24 -27.19 10.47
N LEU A 514 10.10 -27.38 11.13
CA LEU A 514 8.82 -26.80 10.72
C LEU A 514 8.87 -25.26 10.69
N ARG A 515 9.51 -24.64 11.70
CA ARG A 515 9.72 -23.19 11.74
C ARG A 515 10.61 -22.70 10.60
N ASN A 516 11.64 -23.45 10.22
CA ASN A 516 12.52 -23.10 9.10
C ASN A 516 11.76 -23.11 7.77
N PHE A 517 10.90 -24.10 7.52
CA PHE A 517 10.03 -24.11 6.34
C PHE A 517 9.09 -22.91 6.32
N TYR A 518 8.49 -22.57 7.47
CA TYR A 518 7.71 -21.35 7.60
C TYR A 518 8.54 -20.09 7.23
N ILE A 519 9.72 -19.90 7.81
CA ILE A 519 10.56 -18.72 7.54
C ILE A 519 10.93 -18.61 6.05
N LYS A 520 11.21 -19.76 5.40
CA LYS A 520 11.57 -19.82 3.99
C LYS A 520 10.39 -19.46 3.06
N HIS A 521 9.17 -19.91 3.39
CA HIS A 521 8.00 -19.79 2.50
C HIS A 521 6.94 -18.78 2.93
N GLN A 522 7.07 -18.14 4.10
CA GLN A 522 6.05 -17.22 4.64
C GLN A 522 5.71 -16.09 3.66
N MET A 523 6.68 -15.60 2.87
CA MET A 523 6.42 -14.55 1.88
C MET A 523 5.48 -15.05 0.77
N LYS A 524 5.57 -16.33 0.35
CA LYS A 524 4.61 -16.89 -0.61
C LYS A 524 3.18 -16.86 -0.08
N ALA A 525 3.01 -17.18 1.21
CA ALA A 525 1.71 -17.18 1.88
C ALA A 525 1.17 -15.75 2.07
N ILE A 526 2.04 -14.81 2.49
CA ILE A 526 1.67 -13.40 2.66
C ILE A 526 1.18 -12.82 1.34
N GLU A 527 1.91 -13.02 0.24
CA GLU A 527 1.59 -12.44 -1.06
C GLU A 527 0.24 -12.93 -1.59
N LEU A 528 -0.07 -14.23 -1.46
CA LEU A 528 -1.40 -14.76 -1.81
C LEU A 528 -2.53 -14.05 -1.05
N LEU A 529 -2.34 -13.80 0.25
CA LEU A 529 -3.36 -13.16 1.07
C LEU A 529 -3.46 -11.66 0.84
N VAL A 530 -2.35 -11.01 0.45
CA VAL A 530 -2.37 -9.62 -0.01
C VAL A 530 -3.17 -9.51 -1.31
N HIS A 531 -2.95 -10.40 -2.29
CA HIS A 531 -3.76 -10.45 -3.51
C HIS A 531 -5.24 -10.68 -3.22
N PHE A 532 -5.57 -11.60 -2.30
CA PHE A 532 -6.94 -11.77 -1.83
C PHE A 532 -7.52 -10.47 -1.26
N HIS A 533 -6.85 -9.85 -0.29
CA HIS A 533 -7.37 -8.64 0.36
C HIS A 533 -7.54 -7.50 -0.64
N ASP A 534 -6.57 -7.28 -1.52
CA ASP A 534 -6.64 -6.22 -2.51
C ASP A 534 -7.79 -6.47 -3.51
N TYR A 535 -7.88 -7.69 -4.05
CA TYR A 535 -8.96 -8.11 -4.95
C TYR A 535 -10.35 -7.99 -4.30
N TYR A 536 -10.49 -8.44 -3.05
CA TYR A 536 -11.78 -8.47 -2.35
C TYR A 536 -12.20 -7.09 -1.83
N PHE A 537 -11.29 -6.36 -1.18
CA PHE A 537 -11.64 -5.11 -0.49
C PHE A 537 -11.56 -3.88 -1.40
N ILE A 538 -10.57 -3.82 -2.28
CA ILE A 538 -10.33 -2.64 -3.11
C ILE A 538 -11.07 -2.81 -4.43
N TYR A 539 -10.79 -3.89 -5.15
CA TYR A 539 -11.38 -4.16 -6.46
C TYR A 539 -12.76 -4.82 -6.39
N GLN A 540 -13.28 -5.12 -5.19
CA GLN A 540 -14.64 -5.61 -4.97
C GLN A 540 -14.97 -6.89 -5.77
N ASN A 541 -13.98 -7.76 -5.95
CA ASN A 541 -14.07 -8.95 -6.79
C ASN A 541 -14.32 -8.68 -8.29
N ASN A 542 -13.99 -7.48 -8.79
CA ASN A 542 -13.98 -7.20 -10.22
C ASN A 542 -12.74 -7.83 -10.87
N SER A 543 -12.92 -9.05 -11.41
CA SER A 543 -11.84 -9.83 -12.04
C SER A 543 -11.27 -9.15 -13.27
N GLU A 544 -12.13 -8.54 -14.09
CA GLU A 544 -11.70 -7.89 -15.32
C GLU A 544 -10.72 -6.75 -15.01
N LEU A 545 -11.12 -5.83 -14.13
CA LEU A 545 -10.31 -4.67 -13.77
C LEU A 545 -9.03 -5.09 -13.04
N TYR A 546 -9.13 -6.02 -12.09
CA TYR A 546 -8.01 -6.43 -11.26
C TYR A 546 -6.90 -7.14 -12.04
N PHE A 547 -7.24 -8.18 -12.81
CA PHE A 547 -6.23 -8.98 -13.50
C PHE A 547 -5.57 -8.20 -14.64
N ARG A 548 -6.33 -7.37 -15.37
CA ARG A 548 -5.76 -6.48 -16.38
C ARG A 548 -4.76 -5.50 -15.76
N SER A 549 -5.19 -4.80 -14.70
CA SER A 549 -4.36 -3.85 -13.95
C SER A 549 -3.05 -4.50 -13.47
N ILE A 550 -3.12 -5.63 -12.77
CA ILE A 550 -1.95 -6.19 -12.11
C ILE A 550 -0.95 -6.81 -13.09
N ILE A 551 -1.43 -7.45 -14.17
CA ILE A 551 -0.56 -7.99 -15.23
C ILE A 551 0.17 -6.86 -15.95
N ILE A 552 -0.54 -5.75 -16.24
CA ILE A 552 0.06 -4.58 -16.90
C ILE A 552 1.08 -3.91 -15.97
N SER A 553 0.77 -3.74 -14.68
CA SER A 553 1.70 -3.19 -13.68
C SER A 553 2.97 -4.05 -13.53
N TRP A 554 2.79 -5.38 -13.43
CA TRP A 554 3.90 -6.34 -13.35
C TRP A 554 4.82 -6.37 -14.56
N SER A 555 4.34 -5.93 -15.73
CA SER A 555 5.18 -5.83 -16.92
C SER A 555 6.36 -4.86 -16.77
N LYS A 556 6.33 -3.96 -15.77
CA LYS A 556 7.38 -2.97 -15.48
C LYS A 556 8.44 -3.42 -14.48
N VAL A 557 8.25 -4.57 -13.83
CA VAL A 557 9.20 -5.09 -12.86
C VAL A 557 9.85 -6.39 -13.36
N ALA A 558 11.11 -6.63 -12.99
CA ALA A 558 11.86 -7.78 -13.49
C ALA A 558 11.48 -9.13 -12.85
N ALA A 559 10.93 -9.11 -11.63
CA ALA A 559 10.64 -10.32 -10.86
C ALA A 559 9.61 -11.27 -11.52
N PRO A 560 8.48 -10.79 -12.08
CA PRO A 560 7.55 -11.62 -12.85
C PRO A 560 8.17 -12.34 -14.03
N TYR A 561 9.14 -11.73 -14.74
CA TYR A 561 9.84 -12.39 -15.84
C TYR A 561 10.82 -13.47 -15.36
N SER A 562 11.41 -13.28 -14.17
CA SER A 562 12.30 -14.26 -13.56
C SER A 562 11.56 -15.50 -13.03
N ASN A 563 10.30 -15.35 -12.63
CA ASN A 563 9.50 -16.43 -12.05
C ASN A 563 8.01 -16.35 -12.46
N PRO A 564 7.68 -16.48 -13.75
CA PRO A 564 6.34 -16.23 -14.27
C PRO A 564 5.28 -17.18 -13.71
N SER A 565 5.64 -18.45 -13.48
CA SER A 565 4.71 -19.45 -12.93
C SER A 565 4.20 -19.07 -11.55
N TYR A 566 5.07 -18.55 -10.69
CA TYR A 566 4.71 -18.11 -9.35
C TYR A 566 3.73 -16.94 -9.35
N TYR A 567 3.91 -15.98 -10.27
CA TYR A 567 3.01 -14.85 -10.42
C TYR A 567 1.67 -15.27 -11.02
N LEU A 568 1.68 -16.18 -12.00
CA LEU A 568 0.47 -16.76 -12.59
C LEU A 568 -0.35 -17.56 -11.56
N ILE A 569 0.30 -18.34 -10.68
CA ILE A 569 -0.38 -19.07 -9.60
C ILE A 569 -1.14 -18.14 -8.66
N ARG A 570 -0.57 -16.96 -8.34
CA ARG A 570 -1.26 -15.96 -7.53
C ARG A 570 -2.54 -15.47 -8.21
N CYS A 571 -2.44 -15.12 -9.50
CA CYS A 571 -3.61 -14.71 -10.29
C CYS A 571 -4.67 -15.82 -10.33
N LEU A 572 -4.27 -17.06 -10.61
CA LEU A 572 -5.19 -18.18 -10.70
C LEU A 572 -5.86 -18.48 -9.35
N ALA A 573 -5.09 -18.54 -8.26
CA ALA A 573 -5.64 -18.80 -6.92
C ALA A 573 -6.61 -17.69 -6.49
N THR A 574 -6.30 -16.43 -6.79
CA THR A 574 -7.21 -15.30 -6.55
C THR A 574 -8.44 -15.34 -7.47
N ALA A 575 -8.30 -15.72 -8.74
CA ALA A 575 -9.41 -15.82 -9.69
C ALA A 575 -10.40 -16.96 -9.34
N ALA A 576 -9.86 -18.04 -8.77
CA ALA A 576 -10.60 -19.18 -8.26
C ALA A 576 -11.34 -18.88 -6.94
N LEU A 577 -11.01 -17.78 -6.26
CA LEU A 577 -11.58 -17.43 -4.96
C LEU A 577 -13.12 -17.39 -5.02
N GLY A 578 -13.76 -17.98 -4.02
CA GLY A 578 -15.23 -17.93 -3.87
C GLY A 578 -16.00 -18.93 -4.74
N THR A 579 -15.33 -19.64 -5.66
CA THR A 579 -15.98 -20.67 -6.50
C THR A 579 -16.59 -21.80 -5.67
N SER A 580 -15.95 -22.18 -4.56
CA SER A 580 -16.35 -23.35 -3.74
C SER A 580 -16.41 -24.66 -4.54
N GLU A 581 -15.70 -24.71 -5.66
CA GLU A 581 -15.67 -25.86 -6.56
C GLU A 581 -14.48 -26.77 -6.22
N ASP A 582 -14.52 -28.00 -6.75
CA ASP A 582 -13.33 -28.86 -6.79
C ASP A 582 -12.18 -28.13 -7.52
N PRO A 583 -10.91 -28.31 -7.11
CA PRO A 583 -9.79 -27.58 -7.68
C PRO A 583 -9.67 -27.66 -9.19
N GLN A 584 -10.06 -28.79 -9.79
CA GLN A 584 -9.97 -28.90 -11.25
C GLN A 584 -10.96 -27.94 -11.94
N VAL A 585 -12.17 -27.85 -11.39
CA VAL A 585 -13.22 -26.94 -11.88
C VAL A 585 -12.85 -25.50 -11.54
N ALA A 586 -12.40 -25.23 -10.31
CA ALA A 586 -11.93 -23.92 -9.88
C ALA A 586 -10.74 -23.42 -10.70
N PHE A 587 -9.82 -24.33 -11.07
CA PHE A 587 -8.70 -24.04 -11.97
C PHE A 587 -9.21 -23.64 -13.34
N GLN A 588 -10.15 -24.37 -13.94
CA GLN A 588 -10.70 -24.02 -15.25
C GLN A 588 -11.38 -22.65 -15.23
N ILE A 589 -12.21 -22.38 -14.22
CA ILE A 589 -12.85 -21.06 -14.03
C ILE A 589 -11.80 -19.96 -13.91
N ALA A 590 -10.73 -20.20 -13.16
CA ALA A 590 -9.63 -19.24 -13.01
C ALA A 590 -8.90 -19.01 -14.33
N VAL A 591 -8.59 -20.09 -15.06
CA VAL A 591 -7.94 -20.03 -16.38
C VAL A 591 -8.78 -19.19 -17.33
N ASP A 592 -10.10 -19.42 -17.41
CA ASP A 592 -11.01 -18.68 -18.29
C ASP A 592 -10.97 -17.17 -17.98
N LYS A 593 -11.07 -16.79 -16.69
CA LYS A 593 -10.98 -15.38 -16.26
C LYS A 593 -9.64 -14.73 -16.62
N ILE A 594 -8.53 -15.46 -16.46
CA ILE A 594 -7.20 -14.94 -16.80
C ILE A 594 -7.02 -14.84 -18.32
N TYR A 595 -7.55 -15.78 -19.11
CA TYR A 595 -7.55 -15.68 -20.56
C TYR A 595 -8.34 -14.48 -21.07
N GLU A 596 -9.52 -14.21 -20.49
CA GLU A 596 -10.31 -13.03 -20.83
C GLU A 596 -9.53 -11.75 -20.57
N ALA A 597 -8.85 -11.65 -19.41
CA ALA A 597 -7.99 -10.53 -19.10
C ALA A 597 -6.82 -10.40 -20.10
N ILE A 598 -6.13 -11.49 -20.41
CA ILE A 598 -5.03 -11.52 -21.40
C ILE A 598 -5.51 -11.07 -22.78
N LYS A 599 -6.67 -11.57 -23.22
CA LYS A 599 -7.27 -11.20 -24.49
C LYS A 599 -7.59 -9.70 -24.54
N ALA A 600 -8.22 -9.16 -23.49
CA ALA A 600 -8.53 -7.74 -23.39
C ALA A 600 -7.26 -6.87 -23.39
N ILE A 601 -6.17 -7.30 -22.74
CA ILE A 601 -4.88 -6.57 -22.76
C ILE A 601 -4.32 -6.51 -24.19
N LYS A 602 -4.39 -7.62 -24.94
CA LYS A 602 -3.91 -7.69 -26.33
C LYS A 602 -4.77 -6.84 -27.28
N GLU A 603 -6.09 -6.86 -27.09
CA GLU A 603 -7.03 -6.05 -27.88
C GLU A 603 -6.80 -4.54 -27.66
N ALA A 604 -6.37 -4.14 -26.46
CA ALA A 604 -5.98 -2.77 -26.13
C ALA A 604 -4.55 -2.38 -26.62
N ASP A 605 -3.92 -3.19 -27.47
CA ASP A 605 -2.58 -2.99 -28.08
C ASP A 605 -1.43 -2.80 -27.07
N TYR A 606 -1.57 -3.37 -25.87
CA TYR A 606 -0.44 -3.48 -24.94
C TYR A 606 0.46 -4.65 -25.34
N GLN A 607 1.54 -4.36 -26.08
CA GLN A 607 2.57 -5.36 -26.42
C GLN A 607 3.45 -5.65 -25.19
N LEU A 608 3.07 -6.66 -24.40
CA LEU A 608 3.75 -7.02 -23.16
C LEU A 608 4.27 -8.47 -23.23
N PRO A 609 5.59 -8.70 -23.21
CA PRO A 609 6.15 -10.05 -23.27
C PRO A 609 5.67 -10.97 -22.13
N LEU A 610 5.32 -10.40 -20.96
CA LEU A 610 4.77 -11.15 -19.83
C LEU A 610 3.43 -11.82 -20.18
N VAL A 611 2.61 -11.16 -21.02
CA VAL A 611 1.31 -11.68 -21.46
C VAL A 611 1.50 -12.92 -22.33
N GLU A 612 2.46 -12.90 -23.25
CA GLU A 612 2.81 -14.06 -24.08
C GLU A 612 3.33 -15.23 -23.25
N VAL A 613 4.15 -14.92 -22.23
CA VAL A 613 4.63 -15.94 -21.29
C VAL A 613 3.46 -16.56 -20.52
N PHE A 614 2.56 -15.77 -19.96
CA PHE A 614 1.40 -16.27 -19.22
C PHE A 614 0.48 -17.10 -20.12
N GLU A 615 0.17 -16.62 -21.31
CA GLU A 615 -0.62 -17.36 -22.30
C GLU A 615 0.06 -18.69 -22.67
N SER A 616 1.37 -18.70 -22.90
CA SER A 616 2.10 -19.94 -23.19
C SER A 616 2.03 -20.94 -22.03
N TYR A 617 2.08 -20.49 -20.78
CA TYR A 617 1.86 -21.35 -19.62
C TYR A 617 0.43 -21.92 -19.65
N LEU A 618 -0.57 -21.08 -19.83
CA LEU A 618 -1.98 -21.50 -19.87
C LEU A 618 -2.25 -22.49 -21.03
N ASP A 619 -1.74 -22.21 -22.23
CA ASP A 619 -1.87 -23.06 -23.42
C ASP A 619 -1.21 -24.42 -23.21
N MET A 620 -0.03 -24.46 -22.56
CA MET A 620 0.61 -25.71 -22.18
C MET A 620 -0.29 -26.55 -21.26
N PHE A 621 -1.09 -25.91 -20.40
CA PHE A 621 -2.01 -26.64 -19.52
C PHE A 621 -3.29 -27.09 -20.25
N LEU A 622 -3.83 -26.28 -21.15
CA LEU A 622 -5.04 -26.59 -21.94
C LEU A 622 -4.78 -27.60 -23.07
N SER A 623 -3.60 -27.62 -23.69
CA SER A 623 -3.24 -28.44 -24.86
C SER A 623 -3.21 -29.97 -24.65
N GLN A 624 -3.70 -30.47 -23.52
CA GLN A 624 -3.91 -31.91 -23.27
C GLN A 624 -5.23 -32.21 -22.54
N ILE A 625 -6.32 -31.58 -22.95
CA ILE A 625 -7.63 -32.23 -22.83
C ILE A 625 -7.86 -33.22 -24.00
N ASP A 626 -7.10 -33.11 -25.11
CA ASP A 626 -7.35 -33.92 -26.32
C ASP A 626 -6.16 -34.67 -26.96
N SER A 627 -4.91 -34.57 -26.45
CA SER A 627 -3.79 -35.31 -27.08
C SER A 627 -2.92 -36.06 -26.07
N ASP A 628 -3.37 -37.28 -25.80
CA ASP A 628 -2.53 -38.37 -25.36
C ASP A 628 -1.64 -38.82 -26.55
N LYS A 629 -0.34 -39.03 -26.28
CA LYS A 629 0.71 -39.61 -27.15
C LYS A 629 1.52 -38.62 -28.00
N ASN A 630 2.79 -38.50 -27.60
CA ASN A 630 3.98 -38.09 -28.35
C ASN A 630 4.43 -36.63 -28.20
N LYS A 631 5.35 -36.37 -27.25
CA LYS A 631 6.71 -35.85 -27.53
C LYS A 631 7.58 -35.81 -26.27
N SER A 632 8.89 -35.81 -26.49
CA SER A 632 10.00 -36.21 -25.60
C SER A 632 10.48 -35.13 -24.61
N ILE A 633 9.56 -34.40 -24.01
CA ILE A 633 9.79 -33.61 -22.78
C ILE A 633 8.64 -33.98 -21.86
N ASP A 634 8.89 -34.35 -20.61
CA ASP A 634 7.83 -34.77 -19.68
C ASP A 634 7.01 -33.54 -19.20
N HIS A 635 6.25 -32.94 -20.13
CA HIS A 635 5.33 -31.84 -19.88
C HIS A 635 4.29 -32.20 -18.81
N THR A 636 3.97 -33.49 -18.67
CA THR A 636 3.13 -34.07 -17.60
C THR A 636 3.65 -33.75 -16.21
N LYS A 637 4.97 -33.75 -16.00
CA LYS A 637 5.58 -33.51 -14.70
C LYS A 637 5.56 -32.06 -14.29
N SER A 638 5.96 -31.14 -15.17
CA SER A 638 5.89 -29.70 -14.90
C SER A 638 4.44 -29.24 -14.74
N LYS A 639 3.52 -29.81 -15.54
CA LYS A 639 2.07 -29.63 -15.40
C LYS A 639 1.56 -30.05 -14.03
N ARG A 640 1.94 -31.24 -13.57
CA ARG A 640 1.55 -31.74 -12.26
C ARG A 640 2.09 -30.87 -11.12
N ILE A 641 3.33 -30.40 -11.20
CA ILE A 641 3.91 -29.50 -10.18
C ILE A 641 3.10 -28.21 -10.11
N PHE A 642 2.83 -27.59 -11.25
CA PHE A 642 2.07 -26.34 -11.31
C PHE A 642 0.63 -26.49 -10.77
N ILE A 643 -0.07 -27.55 -11.16
CA ILE A 643 -1.43 -27.84 -10.66
C ILE A 643 -1.39 -28.03 -9.14
N ASN A 644 -0.46 -28.82 -8.60
CA ASN A 644 -0.36 -29.00 -7.14
C ASN A 644 -0.08 -27.67 -6.41
N GLU A 645 0.75 -26.79 -6.98
CA GLU A 645 1.01 -25.47 -6.42
C GLU A 645 -0.25 -24.59 -6.44
N PHE A 646 -1.00 -24.61 -7.54
CA PHE A 646 -2.31 -23.96 -7.62
C PHE A 646 -3.30 -24.52 -6.59
N GLU A 647 -3.48 -25.84 -6.51
CA GLU A 647 -4.46 -26.46 -5.60
C GLU A 647 -4.14 -26.11 -4.14
N CYS A 648 -2.85 -26.14 -3.77
CA CYS A 648 -2.39 -25.74 -2.45
C CYS A 648 -2.61 -24.25 -2.18
N ALA A 649 -2.36 -23.37 -3.17
CA ALA A 649 -2.61 -21.94 -3.05
C ALA A 649 -4.11 -21.61 -2.95
N TYR A 650 -4.94 -22.27 -3.75
CA TYR A 650 -6.40 -22.13 -3.76
C TYR A 650 -7.02 -22.61 -2.44
N TRP A 651 -6.61 -23.77 -1.93
CA TRP A 651 -7.03 -24.26 -0.62
C TRP A 651 -6.67 -23.27 0.50
N PHE A 652 -5.44 -22.73 0.46
CA PHE A 652 -4.95 -21.80 1.46
C PHE A 652 -5.75 -20.49 1.48
N ILE A 653 -5.93 -19.87 0.31
CA ILE A 653 -6.63 -18.58 0.17
C ILE A 653 -8.13 -18.72 0.48
N ASP A 654 -8.77 -19.82 0.08
CA ASP A 654 -10.21 -20.04 0.33
C ASP A 654 -10.48 -20.21 1.83
N ILE A 655 -9.66 -20.96 2.57
CA ILE A 655 -9.76 -21.05 4.02
C ILE A 655 -9.63 -19.66 4.67
N PHE A 656 -8.57 -18.92 4.35
CA PHE A 656 -8.33 -17.62 4.98
C PHE A 656 -9.41 -16.59 4.66
N SER A 657 -9.96 -16.63 3.44
CA SER A 657 -11.04 -15.72 3.04
C SER A 657 -12.25 -15.85 3.97
N ASN A 658 -12.57 -17.06 4.43
CA ASN A 658 -13.69 -17.30 5.35
C ASN A 658 -13.48 -16.67 6.75
N TYR A 659 -12.25 -16.37 7.15
CA TYR A 659 -11.93 -15.87 8.50
C TYR A 659 -11.46 -14.42 8.51
N PHE A 660 -11.14 -13.84 7.36
CA PHE A 660 -10.59 -12.48 7.28
C PHE A 660 -11.31 -11.58 6.26
N SER A 661 -12.38 -12.06 5.62
CA SER A 661 -13.35 -11.20 4.92
C SER A 661 -14.20 -10.44 5.94
N SER A 662 -14.41 -9.14 5.73
CA SER A 662 -15.21 -8.28 6.61
C SER A 662 -16.11 -7.37 5.79
N ILE A 663 -17.43 -7.49 5.93
CA ILE A 663 -18.37 -6.51 5.36
C ILE A 663 -18.19 -5.16 6.04
N LYS A 664 -17.93 -5.12 7.36
CA LYS A 664 -17.69 -3.84 8.06
C LYS A 664 -16.53 -3.06 7.43
N THR A 665 -15.39 -3.71 7.22
CA THR A 665 -14.25 -3.09 6.53
C THR A 665 -14.58 -2.74 5.08
N LEU A 666 -15.28 -3.63 4.36
CA LEU A 666 -15.69 -3.37 2.98
C LEU A 666 -16.60 -2.13 2.88
N ASN A 667 -17.61 -2.02 3.73
CA ASN A 667 -18.51 -0.86 3.78
C ASN A 667 -17.76 0.43 4.11
N HIS A 668 -16.80 0.41 5.05
CA HIS A 668 -15.95 1.58 5.32
C HIS A 668 -15.11 2.00 4.10
N LEU A 669 -14.67 1.06 3.27
CA LEU A 669 -13.99 1.35 2.01
C LEU A 669 -14.95 1.76 0.90
N GLN A 670 -16.26 1.54 1.06
CA GLN A 670 -17.28 1.70 0.02
C GLN A 670 -18.26 2.84 0.29
N ASN A 671 -18.21 3.50 1.46
CA ASN A 671 -19.08 4.63 1.80
C ASN A 671 -18.88 5.76 0.77
N SER A 672 -19.59 5.68 -0.35
CA SER A 672 -19.81 6.74 -1.31
C SER A 672 -21.30 6.77 -1.59
N ASP A 673 -21.95 7.87 -1.26
CA ASP A 673 -23.32 8.17 -1.70
C ASP A 673 -23.36 8.58 -3.20
N VAL A 674 -22.20 8.57 -3.87
CA VAL A 674 -21.97 9.14 -5.20
C VAL A 674 -21.84 8.00 -6.23
N ASP A 675 -22.75 7.96 -7.20
CA ASP A 675 -22.73 7.03 -8.34
C ASP A 675 -21.51 7.31 -9.26
N ASN A 676 -20.99 6.29 -9.94
CA ASN A 676 -19.81 6.39 -10.83
C ASN A 676 -19.96 7.47 -11.91
N ASP A 677 -21.18 7.66 -12.43
CA ASP A 677 -21.52 8.69 -13.43
C ASP A 677 -21.59 10.11 -12.83
N SER A 678 -21.81 10.22 -11.52
CA SER A 678 -21.83 11.51 -10.82
C SER A 678 -20.43 12.00 -10.44
N LEU A 679 -19.43 11.13 -10.31
CA LEU A 679 -18.04 11.52 -9.97
C LEU A 679 -17.37 12.44 -11.01
N THR A 680 -17.88 12.49 -12.25
CA THR A 680 -17.34 13.34 -13.33
C THR A 680 -18.09 14.65 -13.53
N ARG A 681 -19.12 14.90 -12.74
CA ARG A 681 -20.01 16.05 -12.87
C ARG A 681 -19.44 17.24 -12.10
N THR A 682 -18.96 18.28 -12.79
CA THR A 682 -18.53 19.52 -12.11
C THR A 682 -19.69 20.25 -11.43
N ASP A 683 -20.93 19.90 -11.77
CA ASP A 683 -22.16 20.41 -11.17
C ASP A 683 -22.49 19.82 -9.80
N ILE A 684 -21.75 18.80 -9.34
CA ILE A 684 -21.92 18.26 -7.98
C ILE A 684 -20.97 18.89 -6.94
N TYR A 685 -20.03 19.76 -7.36
CA TYR A 685 -19.14 20.47 -6.41
C TYR A 685 -19.96 21.21 -5.35
N GLY A 686 -19.67 20.97 -4.08
CA GLY A 686 -20.37 21.62 -2.96
C GLY A 686 -21.62 20.91 -2.43
N ASN A 687 -22.00 19.75 -2.96
CA ASN A 687 -23.14 19.00 -2.43
C ASN A 687 -22.91 18.41 -1.02
N GLY A 688 -21.70 18.54 -0.47
CA GLY A 688 -21.34 18.04 0.86
C GLY A 688 -21.13 16.52 0.94
N GLU A 689 -21.22 15.82 -0.19
CA GLU A 689 -21.01 14.37 -0.29
C GLU A 689 -19.52 14.02 -0.28
N PHE A 690 -19.16 13.01 0.51
CA PHE A 690 -17.79 12.50 0.57
C PHE A 690 -17.47 11.72 -0.71
N ILE A 691 -16.36 12.09 -1.36
CA ILE A 691 -15.89 11.36 -2.53
C ILE A 691 -14.90 10.29 -2.10
N ASN A 692 -15.24 9.05 -2.42
CA ASN A 692 -14.40 7.90 -2.11
C ASN A 692 -13.17 7.84 -3.04
N PRO A 693 -11.95 7.93 -2.48
CA PRO A 693 -10.71 7.96 -3.26
C PRO A 693 -10.43 6.64 -4.00
N ILE A 694 -10.91 5.50 -3.51
CA ILE A 694 -10.74 4.20 -4.17
C ILE A 694 -11.62 4.12 -5.42
N THR A 695 -12.89 4.48 -5.31
CA THR A 695 -13.84 4.46 -6.43
C THR A 695 -13.33 5.32 -7.59
N LEU A 696 -12.71 6.46 -7.29
CA LEU A 696 -12.07 7.33 -8.28
C LEU A 696 -10.88 6.67 -8.97
N CYS A 697 -9.93 6.13 -8.20
CA CYS A 697 -8.76 5.44 -8.74
C CYS A 697 -9.17 4.28 -9.66
N LEU A 698 -10.18 3.50 -9.27
CA LEU A 698 -10.69 2.38 -10.06
C LEU A 698 -11.45 2.84 -11.31
N SER A 699 -12.20 3.94 -11.23
CA SER A 699 -12.89 4.53 -12.38
C SER A 699 -11.90 5.07 -13.41
N SER A 700 -10.86 5.78 -12.96
CA SER A 700 -9.73 6.24 -13.80
C SER A 700 -9.05 5.06 -14.49
N LEU A 701 -8.72 4.03 -13.72
CA LEU A 701 -8.09 2.81 -14.24
C LEU A 701 -8.98 2.08 -15.26
N ASN A 702 -10.27 1.94 -14.99
CA ASN A 702 -11.21 1.27 -15.89
C ASN A 702 -11.31 1.99 -17.24
N ARG A 703 -11.36 3.33 -17.23
CA ARG A 703 -11.35 4.13 -18.47
C ARG A 703 -10.05 3.94 -19.25
N SER A 704 -8.93 4.06 -18.56
CA SER A 704 -7.60 3.89 -19.15
C SER A 704 -7.42 2.53 -19.82
N LEU A 705 -7.98 1.47 -19.23
CA LEU A 705 -7.91 0.13 -19.77
C LEU A 705 -8.81 -0.08 -21.00
N ASN A 706 -9.96 0.60 -21.07
CA ASN A 706 -11.00 0.33 -22.08
C ASN A 706 -11.01 1.30 -23.27
N ASP A 707 -10.35 2.45 -23.15
CA ASP A 707 -10.51 3.56 -24.10
C ASP A 707 -9.19 3.90 -24.79
N THR A 708 -9.05 3.51 -26.07
CA THR A 708 -7.83 3.75 -26.87
C THR A 708 -7.90 5.01 -27.75
N SER A 709 -9.05 5.69 -27.83
CA SER A 709 -9.25 6.84 -28.75
C SER A 709 -9.60 8.18 -28.09
N GLU A 710 -9.99 8.22 -26.80
CA GLU A 710 -10.29 9.46 -26.06
C GLU A 710 -9.28 9.80 -24.94
N LEU A 711 -8.07 9.22 -25.00
CA LEU A 711 -6.95 9.47 -24.06
C LEU A 711 -6.62 10.95 -23.81
N ILE A 712 -7.10 11.84 -24.68
CA ILE A 712 -6.81 13.27 -24.74
C ILE A 712 -7.65 14.09 -23.72
N ASN A 713 -8.87 13.66 -23.38
CA ASN A 713 -9.73 14.31 -22.37
C ASN A 713 -9.43 13.87 -20.92
N GLN A 714 -8.64 12.81 -20.73
CA GLN A 714 -8.60 12.05 -19.47
C GLN A 714 -7.65 12.60 -18.39
N ARG A 715 -6.73 13.51 -18.71
CA ARG A 715 -5.87 14.11 -17.66
C ARG A 715 -6.65 14.95 -16.66
N TRP A 716 -7.78 15.54 -17.08
CA TRP A 716 -8.74 16.19 -16.20
C TRP A 716 -9.31 15.22 -15.14
N LEU A 717 -9.39 13.93 -15.50
CA LEU A 717 -9.93 12.82 -14.70
C LEU A 717 -8.85 11.95 -14.01
N SER A 718 -7.59 12.39 -13.99
CA SER A 718 -6.55 11.62 -13.28
C SER A 718 -6.92 11.44 -11.81
N ALA A 719 -6.58 10.29 -11.25
CA ALA A 719 -6.83 10.03 -9.83
C ALA A 719 -6.17 11.11 -8.97
N TRP A 720 -5.04 11.67 -9.41
CA TRP A 720 -4.37 12.77 -8.72
C TRP A 720 -5.23 14.01 -8.58
N ASN A 721 -5.87 14.46 -9.66
CA ASN A 721 -6.70 15.67 -9.61
C ASN A 721 -7.82 15.50 -8.58
N PHE A 722 -8.47 14.34 -8.61
CA PHE A 722 -9.55 14.07 -7.68
C PHE A 722 -9.06 13.80 -6.26
N LEU A 723 -7.92 13.14 -6.03
CA LEU A 723 -7.35 12.92 -4.70
C LEU A 723 -6.85 14.22 -4.06
N VAL A 724 -6.37 15.16 -4.87
CA VAL A 724 -6.02 16.52 -4.42
C VAL A 724 -7.29 17.28 -4.02
N ILE A 725 -8.39 17.10 -4.74
CA ILE A 725 -9.71 17.72 -4.48
C ILE A 725 -10.47 17.05 -3.33
N SER A 726 -10.37 15.72 -3.21
CA SER A 726 -11.07 14.86 -2.25
C SER A 726 -10.29 14.67 -0.96
N GLY A 727 -9.29 15.52 -0.69
CA GLY A 727 -8.53 15.54 0.57
C GLY A 727 -9.37 15.78 1.83
N GLN A 728 -10.70 15.83 1.70
CA GLN A 728 -11.63 15.58 2.79
C GLN A 728 -11.29 14.23 3.42
N LEU A 729 -10.83 14.28 4.66
CA LEU A 729 -11.00 13.12 5.51
C LEU A 729 -12.49 13.00 5.81
N GLU A 730 -13.05 11.81 5.60
CA GLU A 730 -14.42 11.44 5.99
C GLU A 730 -14.81 12.19 7.27
N LYS A 731 -15.78 13.12 7.19
CA LYS A 731 -16.37 13.73 8.38
C LYS A 731 -17.05 12.57 9.09
N ILE A 732 -16.37 12.01 10.09
CA ILE A 732 -16.99 11.01 10.96
C ILE A 732 -18.16 11.72 11.63
N ASN A 733 -19.37 11.46 11.15
CA ASN A 733 -20.58 11.76 11.88
C ASN A 733 -20.51 10.97 13.19
N GLY A 734 -20.15 11.68 14.26
CA GLY A 734 -20.28 11.29 15.67
C GLY A 734 -19.90 9.85 16.03
N SER A 735 -18.72 9.69 16.63
CA SER A 735 -18.55 8.76 17.76
C SER A 735 -18.44 9.55 19.05
#